data_AF-A0A350Q8R4-F1
#
_entry.id   AF-A0A350Q8R4-F1
#
_cell.length_a   1.000
_cell.length_b   1.000
_cell.length_c   1.000
_cell.angle_alpha   90.00
_cell.angle_beta   90.00
_cell.angle_gamma   90.00
#
_symmetry.space_group_name_H-M   'P 1'
#
loop_
_entity.id
_entity.type
_entity.pdbx_description
1 polymer ?
#
loop_
_entity_poly.entity_id
_entity_poly.type
_entity_poly.pdbx_seq_one_letter_code
_entity_poly.pdbx_strand_id
1 'polypeptide(L)'
;MTGRRLQLHRAWTHLAGHVEPTHHVKATTQGCYTQPSTPSRSLRLASLYLAFGLTLGLGAPATAQVISPMPVPPEVVARDDQGRTTIRATRLTQEIRLDGQLDEEVYRTVPPITDFIQQLPDEGALASERTDTWVFFDETSLYVTARAFDSAPESEWVANEMRHDVAQLRQNDSFSLLLDTFHDRRNGVAFLVTPIGGFSDFAITNEGSVNTDWNTVWDMRTGRFEGGWTVEIEIPFKSLRYQPGETQVWGIQLRRIVRRRNEAAYLTALPISAARGNSVIAGLWRVSEAATLVGLEVPPLSIEVAIKPYGIMGLRTDVDASPPIQNDPDANAGFDVKYRVTQNLTADFTVNTDFAQVEVDERQINLTRFSLFFPEKRDFFLEGRGNFDFARGSGGGAPTVFFSRRIGLQAGQIIPIRAGGRMTGKVGAFDVGLLNIQTGDKPSAGAVPTNFTVIRVRRDILRRSTIGGTFTNRSASLFGNGSSQAYGVDGRLAFYDDLIITGHFANTQTPARNGQDNSYQGRFDYAGDRYGLSYGHLVVEDSFIPEVGFVARDNFRRNSATARFSPRPESIDLIRRFVVSGRFEHIVAADRGELETREAQLLLESEFENSDQLSFFFNDHYELLTRPFTISPGVTIPVGGYDFRNFRVSYRFGAQRPASGQITFRTGGFWSGDNTAVSLSRGRIEVTPQFSLEPSVSLNWLDLPEGSFTTQLARTRFTYTFTPRMFFSGLIQYSSSGDSFSTNLRFRWEYSPGSEIFVVFSEDRNMNPLIPNRFTELRNRGLVVKINRLFRF
;
A
#
# COMPACT_ATOMS: atom_id res chain seq x y z
N MET A 1 43.21 57.77 3.53
CA MET A 1 44.06 57.94 2.33
C MET A 1 43.29 57.35 1.16
N THR A 2 42.74 58.06 0.17
CA THR A 2 43.26 59.04 -0.82
C THR A 2 44.02 58.44 -2.00
N GLY A 3 43.37 58.41 -3.18
CA GLY A 3 44.01 58.21 -4.49
C GLY A 3 43.85 56.80 -5.09
N ARG A 4 43.76 56.62 -6.43
CA ARG A 4 43.70 57.60 -7.54
C ARG A 4 42.82 57.06 -8.70
N ARG A 5 42.33 57.97 -9.56
CA ARG A 5 41.73 57.68 -10.87
C ARG A 5 42.81 57.29 -11.92
N LEU A 6 42.39 56.63 -13.00
CA LEU A 6 42.79 56.98 -14.37
C LEU A 6 41.70 56.58 -15.38
N GLN A 7 41.72 57.14 -16.59
CA GLN A 7 40.62 57.13 -17.58
C GLN A 7 41.17 57.49 -18.98
N LEU A 8 40.37 57.30 -20.05
CA LEU A 8 40.58 57.75 -21.46
C LEU A 8 41.57 56.88 -22.29
N HIS A 9 41.51 56.74 -23.63
CA HIS A 9 40.74 57.36 -24.75
C HIS A 9 40.24 56.24 -25.74
N ARG A 10 39.18 56.38 -26.58
CA ARG A 10 39.09 56.97 -27.97
C ARG A 10 40.19 56.49 -28.95
N ALA A 11 39.98 56.17 -30.25
CA ALA A 11 38.88 56.29 -31.25
C ALA A 11 39.02 55.18 -32.37
N TRP A 12 38.40 55.11 -33.58
CA TRP A 12 37.42 55.93 -34.37
C TRP A 12 36.77 55.14 -35.57
N THR A 13 35.88 55.83 -36.32
CA THR A 13 35.34 55.77 -37.74
C THR A 13 35.93 54.83 -38.83
N HIS A 14 35.30 54.49 -40.00
CA HIS A 14 33.98 54.73 -40.70
C HIS A 14 33.85 53.68 -41.88
N LEU A 15 32.90 53.60 -42.84
CA LEU A 15 31.71 54.36 -43.36
C LEU A 15 30.39 53.52 -43.14
N ALA A 16 29.17 53.60 -43.76
CA ALA A 16 28.49 54.16 -44.97
C ALA A 16 28.71 53.42 -46.33
N GLY A 17 27.74 53.25 -47.27
CA GLY A 17 26.31 53.70 -47.36
C GLY A 17 25.40 52.70 -48.16
N HIS A 18 24.04 52.76 -48.12
CA HIS A 18 23.09 53.64 -48.87
C HIS A 18 22.95 53.29 -50.39
N VAL A 19 21.79 53.29 -51.09
CA VAL A 19 20.43 53.86 -50.87
C VAL A 19 19.29 52.90 -51.35
N GLU A 20 18.04 53.21 -50.96
CA GLU A 20 16.70 52.67 -51.32
C GLU A 20 16.14 53.34 -52.65
N PRO A 21 14.84 53.48 -53.05
CA PRO A 21 13.54 52.86 -52.65
C PRO A 21 12.44 52.63 -53.78
N THR A 22 11.21 52.25 -53.35
CA THR A 22 9.85 52.67 -53.82
C THR A 22 9.01 52.00 -54.96
N HIS A 23 7.68 51.98 -54.73
CA HIS A 23 6.49 52.03 -55.64
C HIS A 23 6.08 50.79 -56.52
N HIS A 24 4.79 50.54 -56.87
CA HIS A 24 3.45 50.81 -56.28
C HIS A 24 2.27 50.11 -57.05
N VAL A 25 1.10 49.94 -56.41
CA VAL A 25 -0.30 50.08 -56.99
C VAL A 25 -0.98 48.98 -57.89
N LYS A 26 -2.18 48.53 -57.44
CA LYS A 26 -3.40 47.97 -58.14
C LYS A 26 -3.33 46.66 -58.99
N ALA A 27 -4.43 46.02 -59.44
CA ALA A 27 -5.74 45.65 -58.82
C ALA A 27 -6.68 44.87 -59.80
N THR A 28 -7.64 44.09 -59.24
CA THR A 28 -9.00 43.71 -59.78
C THR A 28 -9.24 42.46 -60.66
N THR A 29 -10.43 41.84 -60.40
CA THR A 29 -11.38 41.09 -61.29
C THR A 29 -11.21 39.60 -61.69
N GLN A 30 -12.11 38.77 -61.11
CA GLN A 30 -13.01 37.75 -61.72
C GLN A 30 -12.49 36.46 -62.44
N GLY A 31 -13.17 35.33 -62.16
CA GLY A 31 -13.17 34.10 -62.97
C GLY A 31 -13.47 32.81 -62.17
N CYS A 32 -14.59 32.14 -62.41
CA CYS A 32 -14.94 30.85 -61.78
C CYS A 32 -14.54 29.66 -62.66
N TYR A 33 -14.21 28.48 -62.07
CA TYR A 33 -15.03 27.25 -62.14
C TYR A 33 -14.40 25.99 -61.47
N THR A 34 -15.24 25.20 -60.79
CA THR A 34 -15.16 23.74 -60.45
C THR A 34 -14.02 23.11 -59.62
N GLN A 35 -14.45 22.14 -58.79
CA GLN A 35 -13.71 21.17 -57.96
C GLN A 35 -13.05 20.03 -58.79
N PRO A 36 -12.40 19.02 -58.16
CA PRO A 36 -11.34 19.09 -57.14
C PRO A 36 -10.14 18.18 -57.52
N SER A 37 -8.96 18.39 -56.92
CA SER A 37 -7.84 17.44 -57.02
C SER A 37 -7.20 17.10 -55.68
N THR A 38 -6.93 15.82 -55.47
CA THR A 38 -6.05 15.32 -54.41
C THR A 38 -4.58 15.51 -54.80
N PRO A 39 -3.69 15.73 -53.83
CA PRO A 39 -2.32 15.24 -53.94
C PRO A 39 -1.99 14.22 -52.85
N SER A 40 -1.27 13.19 -53.26
CA SER A 40 -0.60 12.21 -52.43
C SER A 40 0.35 12.84 -51.40
N ARG A 41 0.44 12.23 -50.22
CA ARG A 41 1.64 12.30 -49.38
C ARG A 41 2.49 11.05 -49.63
N SER A 42 3.72 11.26 -50.05
CA SER A 42 4.69 10.18 -50.28
C SER A 42 5.18 9.59 -48.96
N LEU A 43 5.23 8.26 -48.87
CA LEU A 43 5.91 7.59 -47.77
C LEU A 43 7.43 7.79 -47.91
N ARG A 44 8.09 8.04 -46.78
CA ARG A 44 9.49 7.67 -46.58
C ARG A 44 9.55 6.75 -45.36
N LEU A 45 9.67 5.45 -45.60
CA LEU A 45 10.11 4.53 -44.55
C LEU A 45 11.58 4.84 -44.26
N ALA A 46 11.91 5.17 -43.02
CA ALA A 46 13.26 5.10 -42.48
C ALA A 46 13.32 3.88 -41.56
N SER A 47 13.88 2.78 -42.05
CA SER A 47 13.91 1.50 -41.32
C SER A 47 14.86 1.57 -40.13
N LEU A 48 14.36 1.35 -38.92
CA LEU A 48 15.18 1.08 -37.75
C LEU A 48 14.88 -0.33 -37.23
N TYR A 49 15.77 -1.28 -37.51
CA TYR A 49 15.65 -2.66 -37.04
C TYR A 49 16.04 -2.75 -35.56
N LEU A 50 15.05 -2.74 -34.67
CA LEU A 50 15.21 -3.35 -33.34
C LEU A 50 14.68 -4.78 -33.39
N ALA A 51 15.58 -5.74 -33.60
CA ALA A 51 15.22 -7.14 -33.74
C ALA A 51 14.79 -7.73 -32.38
N PHE A 52 13.49 -7.72 -32.08
CA PHE A 52 12.91 -8.39 -30.94
C PHE A 52 12.91 -9.92 -31.15
N GLY A 53 14.10 -10.52 -31.07
CA GLY A 53 14.36 -11.96 -31.22
C GLY A 53 13.85 -12.78 -30.04
N LEU A 54 12.57 -12.67 -29.71
CA LEU A 54 11.93 -13.44 -28.64
C LEU A 54 11.58 -14.85 -29.14
N THR A 55 12.61 -15.63 -29.47
CA THR A 55 12.45 -17.04 -29.82
C THR A 55 11.86 -17.79 -28.65
N LEU A 56 10.63 -18.29 -28.81
CA LEU A 56 9.99 -19.22 -27.88
C LEU A 56 10.74 -20.56 -27.89
N GLY A 57 11.79 -20.64 -27.08
CA GLY A 57 12.66 -21.81 -26.90
C GLY A 57 11.97 -22.94 -26.14
N LEU A 58 10.91 -23.50 -26.72
CA LEU A 58 10.28 -24.77 -26.35
C LEU A 58 11.25 -25.92 -26.69
N GLY A 59 12.34 -26.05 -25.93
CA GLY A 59 13.40 -27.00 -26.26
C GLY A 59 14.64 -27.01 -25.37
N ALA A 60 14.76 -26.14 -24.36
CA ALA A 60 15.70 -26.37 -23.27
C ALA A 60 15.05 -27.33 -22.25
N PRO A 61 15.66 -28.49 -21.92
CA PRO A 61 15.18 -29.26 -20.78
C PRO A 61 15.29 -28.37 -19.54
N ALA A 62 14.24 -28.34 -18.73
CA ALA A 62 14.36 -27.75 -17.41
C ALA A 62 15.47 -28.52 -16.68
N THR A 63 16.56 -27.84 -16.32
CA THR A 63 17.45 -28.33 -15.27
C THR A 63 16.56 -28.51 -14.05
N ALA A 64 16.20 -29.76 -13.74
CA ALA A 64 15.34 -30.04 -12.61
C ALA A 64 15.95 -29.32 -11.40
N GLN A 65 15.14 -28.53 -10.70
CA GLN A 65 15.51 -28.21 -9.33
C GLN A 65 15.75 -29.55 -8.67
N VAL A 66 16.92 -29.72 -8.04
CA VAL A 66 17.16 -30.87 -7.19
C VAL A 66 16.15 -30.73 -6.07
N ILE A 67 15.02 -31.42 -6.21
CA ILE A 67 14.02 -31.57 -5.17
C ILE A 67 14.78 -32.32 -4.09
N SER A 68 15.21 -31.59 -3.05
CA SER A 68 15.81 -32.20 -1.86
C SER A 68 14.89 -33.34 -1.44
N PRO A 69 15.40 -34.57 -1.25
CA PRO A 69 14.57 -35.73 -0.99
C PRO A 69 13.61 -35.41 0.16
N MET A 70 12.32 -35.72 -0.02
CA MET A 70 11.27 -35.30 0.91
C MET A 70 11.70 -35.62 2.34
N PRO A 71 11.69 -34.64 3.26
CA PRO A 71 12.05 -34.89 4.65
C PRO A 71 11.23 -36.03 5.21
N VAL A 72 11.89 -37.00 5.84
CA VAL A 72 11.20 -38.12 6.51
C VAL A 72 10.23 -37.50 7.54
N PRO A 73 8.92 -37.76 7.45
CA PRO A 73 7.96 -37.12 8.34
C PRO A 73 8.26 -37.43 9.81
N PRO A 74 8.39 -36.42 10.68
CA PRO A 74 8.51 -36.64 12.11
C PRO A 74 7.21 -37.21 12.68
N GLU A 75 7.20 -37.54 13.96
CA GLU A 75 5.97 -37.84 14.69
C GLU A 75 5.06 -36.60 14.73
N VAL A 76 5.62 -35.46 15.19
CA VAL A 76 4.95 -34.15 15.23
C VAL A 76 5.90 -33.04 14.75
N VAL A 77 7.07 -32.90 15.39
CA VAL A 77 8.07 -31.88 15.07
C VAL A 77 9.49 -32.47 15.12
N ALA A 78 10.36 -32.02 14.24
CA ALA A 78 11.80 -32.22 14.31
C ALA A 78 12.54 -30.93 13.97
N ARG A 79 13.68 -30.70 14.63
CA ARG A 79 14.61 -29.59 14.40
C ARG A 79 15.99 -30.21 14.15
N ASP A 80 16.69 -29.78 13.09
CA ASP A 80 18.03 -30.29 12.76
C ASP A 80 19.16 -29.38 13.24
N ASP A 81 20.41 -29.84 13.07
CA ASP A 81 21.63 -29.13 13.46
C ASP A 81 21.82 -27.75 12.77
N GLN A 82 21.02 -27.46 11.73
CA GLN A 82 21.00 -26.17 11.03
C GLN A 82 19.82 -25.29 11.48
N GLY A 83 19.10 -25.67 12.54
CA GLY A 83 17.92 -24.99 13.06
C GLY A 83 16.67 -25.15 12.18
N ARG A 84 16.73 -25.96 11.12
CA ARG A 84 15.60 -26.12 10.19
C ARG A 84 14.55 -26.99 10.85
N THR A 85 13.34 -26.44 10.99
CA THR A 85 12.22 -27.14 11.60
C THR A 85 11.37 -27.81 10.51
N THR A 86 10.99 -29.06 10.74
CA THR A 86 9.97 -29.78 9.97
C THR A 86 8.85 -30.18 10.93
N ILE A 87 7.60 -29.96 10.54
CA ILE A 87 6.42 -30.42 11.29
C ILE A 87 5.51 -31.26 10.40
N ARG A 88 4.76 -32.16 11.02
CA ARG A 88 3.81 -33.05 10.36
C ARG A 88 2.38 -32.57 10.57
N ALA A 89 1.59 -32.55 9.49
CA ALA A 89 0.14 -32.48 9.59
C ALA A 89 -0.43 -33.87 9.91
N THR A 90 -1.40 -33.95 10.82
CA THR A 90 -2.05 -35.23 11.17
C THR A 90 -3.49 -35.26 10.66
N ARG A 91 -3.84 -36.30 9.88
CA ARG A 91 -5.20 -36.47 9.34
C ARG A 91 -6.18 -36.77 10.45
N LEU A 92 -7.33 -36.11 10.44
CA LEU A 92 -8.43 -36.36 11.35
C LEU A 92 -9.15 -37.66 11.02
N THR A 93 -9.58 -38.35 12.08
CA THR A 93 -10.43 -39.55 12.02
C THR A 93 -11.80 -39.33 12.65
N GLN A 94 -12.02 -38.14 13.22
CA GLN A 94 -13.24 -37.65 13.88
C GLN A 94 -13.38 -36.15 13.58
N GLU A 95 -14.61 -35.65 13.55
CA GLU A 95 -14.93 -34.22 13.37
C GLU A 95 -14.50 -33.41 14.61
N ILE A 96 -13.91 -32.23 14.39
CA ILE A 96 -13.62 -31.25 15.46
C ILE A 96 -14.75 -30.22 15.52
N ARG A 97 -15.26 -29.93 16.72
CA ARG A 97 -16.34 -28.98 16.93
C ARG A 97 -15.75 -27.58 17.12
N LEU A 98 -15.59 -26.84 16.03
CA LEU A 98 -15.03 -25.48 16.03
C LEU A 98 -15.79 -24.53 17.00
N ASP A 99 -15.31 -24.41 18.23
CA ASP A 99 -15.91 -23.66 19.34
C ASP A 99 -14.89 -23.00 20.30
N GLY A 100 -13.61 -23.34 20.18
CA GLY A 100 -12.49 -22.79 20.93
C GLY A 100 -12.14 -23.52 22.22
N GLN A 101 -12.81 -24.60 22.63
CA GLN A 101 -12.52 -25.26 23.93
C GLN A 101 -11.30 -26.20 23.88
N LEU A 102 -11.03 -26.84 22.75
CA LEU A 102 -10.04 -27.92 22.61
C LEU A 102 -10.33 -29.09 23.59
N ASP A 103 -11.57 -29.60 23.61
CA ASP A 103 -12.02 -30.64 24.54
C ASP A 103 -11.89 -32.08 23.99
N GLU A 104 -11.73 -32.19 22.67
CA GLU A 104 -11.63 -33.43 21.90
C GLU A 104 -10.38 -34.27 22.19
N GLU A 105 -10.52 -35.58 22.01
CA GLU A 105 -9.47 -36.57 22.34
C GLU A 105 -8.22 -36.44 21.45
N VAL A 106 -8.33 -35.83 20.26
CA VAL A 106 -7.17 -35.57 19.38
C VAL A 106 -6.14 -34.63 20.04
N TYR A 107 -6.60 -33.66 20.85
CA TYR A 107 -5.73 -32.73 21.60
C TYR A 107 -5.04 -33.38 22.81
N ARG A 108 -5.40 -34.63 23.14
CA ARG A 108 -4.80 -35.43 24.23
C ARG A 108 -3.90 -36.54 23.70
N THR A 109 -4.22 -37.06 22.52
CA THR A 109 -3.53 -38.20 21.89
C THR A 109 -2.43 -37.78 20.92
N VAL A 110 -2.53 -36.60 20.28
CA VAL A 110 -1.45 -36.05 19.44
C VAL A 110 -0.63 -35.05 20.26
N PRO A 111 0.70 -35.26 20.41
CA PRO A 111 1.56 -34.30 21.10
C PRO A 111 1.51 -32.90 20.44
N PRO A 112 1.56 -31.81 21.22
CA PRO A 112 1.65 -30.47 20.66
C PRO A 112 3.03 -30.18 20.07
N ILE A 113 3.05 -29.27 19.10
CA ILE A 113 4.25 -28.56 18.65
C ILE A 113 4.53 -27.43 19.66
N THR A 114 5.71 -27.49 20.29
CA THR A 114 6.14 -26.65 21.42
C THR A 114 7.42 -25.85 21.12
N ASP A 115 7.94 -25.15 22.12
CA ASP A 115 9.26 -24.49 22.12
C ASP A 115 9.39 -23.41 21.05
N PHE A 116 8.49 -22.43 21.13
CA PHE A 116 8.58 -21.21 20.34
C PHE A 116 9.84 -20.42 20.74
N ILE A 117 10.51 -19.84 19.75
CA ILE A 117 11.78 -19.14 19.87
C ILE A 117 11.56 -17.64 19.69
N GLN A 118 12.07 -16.83 20.61
CA GLN A 118 11.98 -15.38 20.56
C GLN A 118 12.83 -14.77 19.43
N GLN A 119 12.24 -13.79 18.75
CA GLN A 119 12.95 -12.81 17.91
C GLN A 119 13.14 -11.47 18.63
N LEU A 120 12.23 -11.15 19.54
CA LEU A 120 12.20 -9.93 20.36
C LEU A 120 11.58 -10.27 21.72
N PRO A 121 12.05 -9.69 22.85
CA PRO A 121 13.30 -8.95 22.99
C PRO A 121 14.54 -9.79 22.66
N ASP A 122 14.59 -11.04 23.13
CA ASP A 122 15.85 -11.79 23.26
C ASP A 122 16.03 -12.80 22.11
N GLU A 123 16.83 -12.44 21.11
CA GLU A 123 17.06 -13.23 19.89
C GLU A 123 17.58 -14.65 20.22
N GLY A 124 16.76 -15.67 19.93
CA GLY A 124 17.10 -17.08 20.15
C GLY A 124 16.72 -17.66 21.51
N ALA A 125 16.18 -16.86 22.44
CA ALA A 125 15.65 -17.36 23.70
C ALA A 125 14.36 -18.19 23.50
N LEU A 126 13.96 -19.01 24.49
CA LEU A 126 12.62 -19.61 24.50
C LEU A 126 11.55 -18.55 24.81
N ALA A 127 10.35 -18.73 24.26
CA ALA A 127 9.20 -17.88 24.54
C ALA A 127 8.90 -17.83 26.05
N SER A 128 8.63 -16.63 26.57
CA SER A 128 8.42 -16.43 28.02
C SER A 128 7.01 -16.80 28.49
N GLU A 129 6.12 -17.12 27.56
CA GLU A 129 4.78 -17.68 27.78
C GLU A 129 4.63 -18.93 26.90
N ARG A 130 4.29 -20.08 27.50
CA ARG A 130 4.16 -21.35 26.78
C ARG A 130 3.04 -21.26 25.73
N THR A 131 3.29 -21.79 24.54
CA THR A 131 2.27 -21.95 23.50
C THR A 131 2.36 -23.36 22.92
N ASP A 132 1.30 -24.13 23.09
CA ASP A 132 1.14 -25.47 22.51
C ASP A 132 0.33 -25.35 21.22
N THR A 133 0.73 -26.01 20.14
CA THR A 133 0.04 -25.89 18.83
C THR A 133 -0.15 -27.23 18.11
N TRP A 134 -1.21 -27.33 17.32
CA TRP A 134 -1.52 -28.52 16.51
C TRP A 134 -1.84 -28.12 15.07
N VAL A 135 -1.54 -29.02 14.13
CA VAL A 135 -1.86 -28.88 12.71
C VAL A 135 -2.53 -30.17 12.22
N PHE A 136 -3.81 -30.07 11.88
CA PHE A 136 -4.64 -31.19 11.43
C PHE A 136 -5.27 -30.91 10.07
N PHE A 137 -5.82 -31.95 9.44
CA PHE A 137 -6.59 -31.81 8.21
C PHE A 137 -7.62 -32.92 8.04
N ASP A 138 -8.67 -32.65 7.28
CA ASP A 138 -9.60 -33.65 6.75
C ASP A 138 -9.69 -33.58 5.21
N GLU A 139 -10.79 -34.03 4.61
CA GLU A 139 -10.99 -34.02 3.16
C GLU A 139 -11.38 -32.65 2.60
N THR A 140 -11.62 -31.67 3.46
CA THR A 140 -12.23 -30.37 3.13
C THR A 140 -11.45 -29.17 3.66
N SER A 141 -10.83 -29.29 4.83
CA SER A 141 -10.24 -28.19 5.60
C SER A 141 -8.89 -28.55 6.24
N LEU A 142 -8.02 -27.54 6.32
CA LEU A 142 -6.86 -27.51 7.21
C LEU A 142 -7.30 -26.86 8.54
N TYR A 143 -6.92 -27.48 9.66
CA TYR A 143 -7.14 -26.96 11.00
C TYR A 143 -5.80 -26.62 11.63
N VAL A 144 -5.67 -25.41 12.20
CA VAL A 144 -4.51 -25.02 13.00
C VAL A 144 -5.00 -24.44 14.32
N THR A 145 -4.55 -25.01 15.43
CA THR A 145 -5.04 -24.61 16.76
C THR A 145 -3.88 -24.32 17.71
N ALA A 146 -4.16 -23.51 18.73
CA ALA A 146 -3.20 -23.18 19.77
C ALA A 146 -3.86 -23.10 21.15
N ARG A 147 -3.15 -23.61 22.16
CA ARG A 147 -3.37 -23.29 23.58
C ARG A 147 -2.25 -22.34 24.00
N ALA A 148 -2.56 -21.05 24.01
CA ALA A 148 -1.64 -19.99 24.41
C ALA A 148 -1.79 -19.77 25.91
N PHE A 149 -0.82 -20.27 26.68
CA PHE A 149 -0.74 -19.95 28.10
C PHE A 149 -0.38 -18.46 28.27
N ASP A 150 -0.74 -17.93 29.44
CA ASP A 150 -0.42 -16.57 29.81
C ASP A 150 -0.36 -16.44 31.34
N SER A 151 0.80 -16.06 31.88
CA SER A 151 1.00 -15.93 33.32
C SER A 151 0.35 -14.69 33.95
N ALA A 152 -0.27 -13.81 33.14
CA ALA A 152 -0.98 -12.63 33.60
C ALA A 152 -2.50 -12.83 33.51
N PRO A 153 -3.31 -12.21 34.39
CA PRO A 153 -4.76 -12.29 34.32
C PRO A 153 -5.31 -11.64 33.04
N GLU A 154 -6.53 -12.01 32.61
CA GLU A 154 -7.17 -11.46 31.39
C GLU A 154 -7.28 -9.92 31.40
N SER A 155 -7.33 -9.30 32.59
CA SER A 155 -7.30 -7.84 32.77
C SER A 155 -5.97 -7.15 32.40
N GLU A 156 -4.90 -7.92 32.16
CA GLU A 156 -3.57 -7.43 31.74
C GLU A 156 -3.19 -7.87 30.31
N TRP A 157 -4.08 -8.58 29.61
CA TRP A 157 -3.90 -8.92 28.19
C TRP A 157 -4.22 -7.71 27.32
N VAL A 158 -3.39 -7.43 26.30
CA VAL A 158 -3.70 -6.36 25.35
C VAL A 158 -4.64 -6.91 24.28
N ALA A 159 -5.95 -6.86 24.55
CA ALA A 159 -6.98 -7.42 23.69
C ALA A 159 -8.16 -6.44 23.54
N ASN A 160 -7.97 -5.42 22.70
CA ASN A 160 -8.86 -4.28 22.51
C ASN A 160 -9.32 -4.04 21.06
N GLU A 161 -9.05 -4.99 20.17
CA GLU A 161 -9.56 -4.97 18.81
C GLU A 161 -10.12 -6.34 18.43
N MET A 162 -11.40 -6.34 18.03
CA MET A 162 -12.15 -7.54 17.65
C MET A 162 -12.67 -7.52 16.21
N ARG A 163 -12.56 -6.40 15.46
CA ARG A 163 -13.09 -6.36 14.09
C ARG A 163 -12.29 -7.20 13.11
N HIS A 164 -13.00 -7.83 12.17
CA HIS A 164 -12.42 -8.41 10.95
C HIS A 164 -11.66 -7.34 10.11
N ASP A 165 -10.41 -7.64 9.76
CA ASP A 165 -9.54 -6.88 8.84
C ASP A 165 -9.27 -5.41 9.20
N VAL A 166 -8.77 -5.16 10.41
CA VAL A 166 -8.27 -3.83 10.82
C VAL A 166 -6.83 -3.86 11.32
N ALA A 167 -6.07 -2.80 11.02
CA ALA A 167 -4.63 -2.75 11.28
C ALA A 167 -4.27 -2.80 12.79
N GLN A 168 -5.18 -2.37 13.64
CA GLN A 168 -5.04 -2.27 15.09
C GLN A 168 -4.99 -3.66 15.78
N LEU A 169 -5.48 -4.74 15.13
CA LEU A 169 -5.27 -6.12 15.59
C LEU A 169 -3.77 -6.43 15.79
N ARG A 170 -2.90 -5.82 14.99
CA ARG A 170 -1.44 -6.02 15.02
C ARG A 170 -0.75 -5.28 16.17
N GLN A 171 -1.52 -4.55 16.99
CA GLN A 171 -1.08 -3.90 18.23
C GLN A 171 -1.48 -4.67 19.49
N ASN A 172 -2.11 -5.84 19.34
CA ASN A 172 -2.67 -6.65 20.41
C ASN A 172 -1.88 -7.95 20.63
N ASP A 173 -2.09 -8.59 21.79
CA ASP A 173 -1.77 -10.00 22.00
C ASP A 173 -2.44 -10.84 20.90
N SER A 174 -1.70 -11.75 20.29
CA SER A 174 -2.19 -12.50 19.14
C SER A 174 -1.43 -13.80 18.88
N PHE A 175 -2.13 -14.75 18.30
CA PHE A 175 -1.57 -15.89 17.60
C PHE A 175 -1.57 -15.59 16.09
N SER A 176 -0.66 -16.19 15.33
CA SER A 176 -0.67 -16.06 13.87
C SER A 176 -0.08 -17.28 13.17
N LEU A 177 -0.67 -17.62 12.03
CA LEU A 177 -0.27 -18.66 11.10
C LEU A 177 0.20 -18.00 9.79
N LEU A 178 1.23 -18.56 9.16
CA LEU A 178 1.58 -18.32 7.76
C LEU A 178 1.70 -19.66 7.03
N LEU A 179 1.23 -19.70 5.78
CA LEU A 179 1.36 -20.82 4.85
C LEU A 179 2.00 -20.35 3.53
N ASP A 180 3.13 -20.96 3.17
CA ASP A 180 3.68 -20.99 1.82
C ASP A 180 3.19 -22.27 1.13
N THR A 181 1.99 -22.17 0.56
CA THR A 181 1.30 -23.26 -0.15
C THR A 181 1.91 -23.62 -1.51
N PHE A 182 2.97 -22.91 -1.91
CA PHE A 182 3.72 -23.13 -3.15
C PHE A 182 5.13 -23.70 -2.89
N HIS A 183 5.57 -23.77 -1.63
CA HIS A 183 6.95 -24.05 -1.22
C HIS A 183 8.00 -23.20 -1.95
N ASP A 184 7.64 -22.00 -2.40
CA ASP A 184 8.54 -21.14 -3.20
C ASP A 184 9.48 -20.30 -2.33
N ARG A 185 9.30 -20.35 -1.00
CA ARG A 185 10.10 -19.68 0.02
C ARG A 185 10.11 -18.15 -0.10
N ARG A 186 9.11 -17.56 -0.77
CA ARG A 186 9.01 -16.12 -1.08
C ARG A 186 7.61 -15.54 -0.86
N ASN A 187 6.58 -16.33 -1.15
CA ASN A 187 5.19 -15.93 -1.19
C ASN A 187 4.35 -16.79 -0.24
N GLY A 188 3.29 -16.24 0.32
CA GLY A 188 2.43 -16.98 1.23
C GLY A 188 1.18 -16.21 1.63
N VAL A 189 0.33 -16.85 2.41
CA VAL A 189 -0.85 -16.26 3.05
C VAL A 189 -0.72 -16.39 4.55
N ALA A 190 -1.20 -15.41 5.30
CA ALA A 190 -1.08 -15.38 6.75
C ALA A 190 -2.39 -14.95 7.40
N PHE A 191 -2.64 -15.51 8.59
CA PHE A 191 -3.85 -15.38 9.39
C PHE A 191 -3.44 -14.94 10.79
N LEU A 192 -4.19 -14.02 11.40
CA LEU A 192 -3.95 -13.50 12.74
C LEU A 192 -5.24 -13.58 13.56
N VAL A 193 -5.14 -14.02 14.81
CA VAL A 193 -6.26 -14.07 15.77
C VAL A 193 -5.84 -13.43 17.11
N THR A 194 -6.71 -12.62 17.72
CA THR A 194 -6.56 -12.04 19.07
C THR A 194 -7.44 -12.76 20.10
N PRO A 195 -7.11 -12.71 21.42
CA PRO A 195 -7.87 -13.40 22.46
C PRO A 195 -9.38 -13.08 22.53
N ILE A 196 -9.81 -11.94 22.00
CA ILE A 196 -11.23 -11.50 22.01
C ILE A 196 -11.96 -11.77 20.68
N GLY A 197 -11.46 -12.70 19.88
CA GLY A 197 -12.07 -13.10 18.61
C GLY A 197 -11.84 -12.11 17.46
N GLY A 198 -10.86 -11.20 17.56
CA GLY A 198 -10.45 -10.36 16.43
C GLY A 198 -9.61 -11.14 15.43
N PHE A 199 -9.86 -10.94 14.14
CA PHE A 199 -9.13 -11.67 13.09
C PHE A 199 -8.83 -10.85 11.84
N SER A 200 -7.75 -11.21 11.16
CA SER A 200 -7.44 -10.71 9.80
C SER A 200 -6.58 -11.69 9.04
N ASP A 201 -6.76 -11.74 7.72
CA ASP A 201 -5.83 -12.40 6.82
C ASP A 201 -5.10 -11.40 5.89
N PHE A 202 -3.99 -11.86 5.29
CA PHE A 202 -3.18 -11.07 4.37
C PHE A 202 -2.25 -11.94 3.54
N ALA A 203 -2.05 -11.57 2.27
CA ALA A 203 -1.06 -12.20 1.41
C ALA A 203 0.31 -11.52 1.53
N ILE A 204 1.39 -12.29 1.41
CA ILE A 204 2.78 -11.84 1.40
C ILE A 204 3.38 -12.19 0.04
N THR A 205 4.06 -11.24 -0.59
CA THR A 205 4.75 -11.42 -1.88
C THR A 205 6.22 -11.01 -1.76
N ASN A 206 7.12 -11.86 -2.24
CA ASN A 206 8.58 -11.65 -2.24
C ASN A 206 9.17 -11.15 -0.90
N GLU A 207 8.75 -11.81 0.19
CA GLU A 207 9.20 -11.58 1.57
C GLU A 207 9.07 -10.13 2.09
N GLY A 208 8.11 -9.35 1.56
CA GLY A 208 7.92 -7.97 2.05
C GLY A 208 6.89 -7.07 1.37
N SER A 209 6.29 -7.45 0.24
CA SER A 209 5.09 -6.76 -0.27
C SER A 209 3.87 -7.40 0.37
N VAL A 210 3.28 -6.74 1.37
CA VAL A 210 2.11 -7.26 2.11
C VAL A 210 0.82 -6.71 1.50
N ASN A 211 -0.13 -7.60 1.24
CA ASN A 211 -1.48 -7.26 0.85
C ASN A 211 -2.43 -7.53 2.03
N THR A 212 -2.63 -6.50 2.85
CA THR A 212 -3.63 -6.47 3.94
C THR A 212 -5.07 -6.42 3.46
N ASP A 213 -5.25 -6.36 2.14
CA ASP A 213 -6.52 -6.21 1.45
C ASP A 213 -6.79 -7.45 0.57
N TRP A 214 -6.07 -8.54 0.87
CA TRP A 214 -6.38 -9.91 0.46
C TRP A 214 -7.24 -10.52 1.58
N ASN A 215 -8.44 -10.98 1.23
CA ASN A 215 -9.39 -11.58 2.13
C ASN A 215 -9.84 -12.93 1.54
N THR A 216 -9.86 -14.00 2.36
CA THR A 216 -10.35 -15.32 1.98
C THR A 216 -11.45 -15.83 2.91
N VAL A 217 -12.09 -16.94 2.54
CA VAL A 217 -13.16 -17.55 3.35
C VAL A 217 -12.59 -18.57 4.31
N TRP A 218 -12.51 -18.20 5.58
CA TRP A 218 -12.13 -19.03 6.72
C TRP A 218 -13.03 -18.72 7.93
N ASP A 219 -12.98 -19.57 8.95
CA ASP A 219 -13.62 -19.30 10.23
C ASP A 219 -12.69 -19.69 11.40
N MET A 220 -12.96 -19.13 12.57
CA MET A 220 -12.14 -19.37 13.75
C MET A 220 -12.95 -19.18 15.04
N ARG A 221 -12.46 -19.73 16.15
CA ARG A 221 -13.02 -19.52 17.49
C ARG A 221 -11.92 -19.31 18.51
N THR A 222 -12.27 -18.67 19.62
CA THR A 222 -11.34 -18.38 20.73
C THR A 222 -11.98 -18.67 22.07
N GLY A 223 -11.40 -19.60 22.84
CA GLY A 223 -11.82 -19.92 24.20
C GLY A 223 -10.95 -19.21 25.26
N ARG A 224 -11.31 -19.43 26.52
CA ARG A 224 -10.60 -18.96 27.73
C ARG A 224 -10.50 -20.13 28.70
N PHE A 225 -9.38 -20.23 29.40
CA PHE A 225 -9.19 -21.21 30.48
C PHE A 225 -8.34 -20.59 31.59
N GLU A 226 -8.25 -21.28 32.73
CA GLU A 226 -7.41 -20.81 33.83
C GLU A 226 -5.92 -20.83 33.43
N GLY A 227 -5.31 -19.64 33.33
CA GLY A 227 -3.92 -19.48 32.88
C GLY A 227 -3.71 -19.37 31.37
N GLY A 228 -4.75 -19.02 30.58
CA GLY A 228 -4.55 -18.67 29.18
C GLY A 228 -5.80 -18.59 28.30
N TRP A 229 -5.56 -18.57 27.00
CA TRP A 229 -6.60 -18.56 25.97
C TRP A 229 -6.29 -19.56 24.86
N THR A 230 -7.33 -19.94 24.13
CA THR A 230 -7.27 -20.94 23.08
C THR A 230 -7.74 -20.35 21.76
N VAL A 231 -7.26 -20.89 20.65
CA VAL A 231 -7.73 -20.55 19.31
C VAL A 231 -7.80 -21.79 18.43
N GLU A 232 -8.85 -21.86 17.62
CA GLU A 232 -8.99 -22.80 16.53
C GLU A 232 -9.20 -22.03 15.23
N ILE A 233 -8.46 -22.39 14.18
CA ILE A 233 -8.54 -21.80 12.84
C ILE A 233 -8.90 -22.91 11.86
N GLU A 234 -10.03 -22.77 11.15
CA GLU A 234 -10.42 -23.64 10.03
C GLU A 234 -10.22 -22.90 8.70
N ILE A 235 -9.41 -23.48 7.81
CA ILE A 235 -9.18 -22.99 6.45
C ILE A 235 -9.57 -24.08 5.45
N PRO A 236 -10.75 -23.99 4.82
CA PRO A 236 -11.14 -24.89 3.73
C PRO A 236 -10.11 -24.88 2.60
N PHE A 237 -9.70 -26.04 2.09
CA PHE A 237 -8.69 -26.12 1.02
C PHE A 237 -9.10 -25.34 -0.23
N LYS A 238 -10.41 -25.32 -0.55
CA LYS A 238 -10.99 -24.48 -1.60
C LYS A 238 -10.74 -22.97 -1.41
N SER A 239 -10.42 -22.49 -0.22
CA SER A 239 -10.08 -21.09 0.07
C SER A 239 -8.57 -20.77 -0.11
N LEU A 240 -7.74 -21.78 -0.40
CA LEU A 240 -6.31 -21.64 -0.69
C LEU A 240 -6.00 -21.90 -2.17
N ARG A 241 -4.83 -21.45 -2.62
CA ARG A 241 -4.19 -21.81 -3.91
C ARG A 241 -2.92 -22.59 -3.56
N TYR A 242 -2.65 -23.73 -4.20
CA TYR A 242 -1.55 -24.66 -3.83
C TYR A 242 -1.09 -25.49 -5.04
N GLN A 243 0.10 -26.10 -4.96
CA GLN A 243 0.67 -26.85 -6.09
C GLN A 243 -0.22 -28.05 -6.54
N PRO A 244 -0.18 -28.45 -7.83
CA PRO A 244 -0.78 -29.70 -8.28
C PRO A 244 -0.16 -30.94 -7.64
N GLY A 245 -1.01 -31.85 -7.17
CA GLY A 245 -0.65 -33.05 -6.43
C GLY A 245 -1.57 -33.26 -5.21
N GLU A 246 -1.76 -34.51 -4.80
CA GLU A 246 -2.53 -34.86 -3.58
C GLU A 246 -1.64 -34.71 -2.34
N THR A 247 -0.49 -35.37 -2.30
CA THR A 247 0.53 -35.14 -1.26
C THR A 247 1.17 -33.77 -1.44
N GLN A 248 1.15 -32.95 -0.40
CA GLN A 248 1.71 -31.59 -0.39
C GLN A 248 2.93 -31.46 0.52
N VAL A 249 3.81 -30.53 0.20
CA VAL A 249 4.86 -30.00 1.08
C VAL A 249 4.75 -28.48 1.06
N TRP A 250 4.43 -27.86 2.19
CA TRP A 250 4.24 -26.40 2.30
C TRP A 250 5.30 -25.79 3.22
N GLY A 251 5.51 -24.49 3.16
CA GLY A 251 6.17 -23.76 4.24
C GLY A 251 5.13 -23.34 5.29
N ILE A 252 5.48 -23.37 6.57
CA ILE A 252 4.59 -22.97 7.67
C ILE A 252 5.36 -22.22 8.75
N GLN A 253 4.79 -21.12 9.23
CA GLN A 253 5.33 -20.37 10.37
C GLN A 253 4.20 -20.07 11.35
N LEU A 254 4.43 -20.36 12.62
CA LEU A 254 3.52 -20.03 13.72
C LEU A 254 4.14 -18.92 14.56
N ARG A 255 3.32 -18.06 15.16
CA ARG A 255 3.80 -16.93 15.98
C ARG A 255 2.87 -16.63 17.15
N ARG A 256 3.47 -16.37 18.33
CA ARG A 256 2.82 -15.75 19.50
C ARG A 256 3.38 -14.34 19.69
N ILE A 257 2.50 -13.36 19.83
CA ILE A 257 2.81 -12.01 20.30
C ILE A 257 2.32 -11.89 21.74
N VAL A 258 3.21 -11.51 22.66
CA VAL A 258 2.88 -11.15 24.06
C VAL A 258 3.10 -9.65 24.20
N ARG A 259 2.04 -8.86 24.06
CA ARG A 259 2.17 -7.42 23.77
C ARG A 259 2.61 -6.63 25.00
N ARG A 260 2.22 -7.06 26.21
CA ARG A 260 2.69 -6.46 27.48
C ARG A 260 4.20 -6.58 27.69
N ARG A 261 4.82 -7.69 27.24
CA ARG A 261 6.29 -7.93 27.28
C ARG A 261 7.01 -7.38 26.03
N ASN A 262 6.25 -6.84 25.07
CA ASN A 262 6.72 -6.46 23.73
C ASN A 262 7.56 -7.59 23.08
N GLU A 263 7.06 -8.82 23.22
CA GLU A 263 7.71 -10.06 22.77
C GLU A 263 7.06 -10.59 21.49
N ALA A 264 7.89 -11.19 20.64
CA ALA A 264 7.47 -11.91 19.44
C ALA A 264 8.24 -13.22 19.32
N ALA A 265 7.54 -14.35 19.51
CA ALA A 265 8.10 -15.69 19.42
C ALA A 265 7.50 -16.48 18.26
N TYR A 266 8.31 -17.34 17.65
CA TYR A 266 8.07 -18.02 16.37
C TYR A 266 8.38 -19.53 16.46
N LEU A 267 7.86 -20.34 15.54
CA LEU A 267 8.17 -21.77 15.49
C LEU A 267 9.64 -22.06 15.10
N THR A 268 10.22 -21.19 14.26
CA THR A 268 11.65 -21.22 13.90
C THR A 268 12.39 -20.01 14.46
N ALA A 269 13.70 -20.14 14.66
CA ALA A 269 14.55 -19.01 14.98
C ALA A 269 14.60 -18.03 13.79
N LEU A 270 14.31 -16.75 14.04
CA LEU A 270 14.37 -15.68 13.03
C LEU A 270 15.37 -14.61 13.46
N PRO A 271 16.27 -14.15 12.57
CA PRO A 271 17.24 -13.12 12.92
C PRO A 271 16.54 -11.81 13.28
N ILE A 272 17.11 -11.02 14.20
CA ILE A 272 16.48 -9.78 14.68
C ILE A 272 16.32 -8.73 13.57
N SER A 273 17.15 -8.77 12.51
CA SER A 273 16.98 -7.92 11.32
C SER A 273 15.68 -8.22 10.55
N ALA A 274 15.12 -9.41 10.67
CA ALA A 274 13.83 -9.76 10.08
C ALA A 274 12.64 -9.05 10.75
N ALA A 275 12.78 -8.56 11.99
CA ALA A 275 11.82 -7.64 12.61
C ALA A 275 11.87 -6.22 11.98
N ARG A 276 12.75 -5.99 10.99
CA ARG A 276 12.92 -4.73 10.23
C ARG A 276 13.05 -3.51 11.16
N GLY A 277 13.81 -3.69 12.23
CA GLY A 277 13.82 -2.83 13.42
C GLY A 277 13.16 -3.53 14.60
N ASN A 278 12.23 -2.86 15.27
CA ASN A 278 11.54 -3.38 16.46
C ASN A 278 10.04 -3.65 16.17
N SER A 279 9.74 -4.13 14.95
CA SER A 279 8.38 -4.50 14.56
C SER A 279 8.14 -5.97 14.88
N VAL A 280 7.46 -6.23 16.00
CA VAL A 280 6.95 -7.56 16.40
C VAL A 280 6.16 -8.28 15.29
N ILE A 281 5.64 -7.51 14.31
CA ILE A 281 4.85 -7.99 13.19
C ILE A 281 5.73 -8.59 12.08
N ALA A 282 6.92 -8.04 11.85
CA ALA A 282 7.61 -8.14 10.56
C ALA A 282 8.42 -9.43 10.34
N GLY A 283 8.81 -10.15 11.40
CA GLY A 283 9.50 -11.44 11.28
C GLY A 283 8.68 -12.46 10.48
N LEU A 284 7.36 -12.46 10.66
CA LEU A 284 6.40 -13.30 9.92
C LEU A 284 6.44 -13.07 8.39
N TRP A 285 7.11 -12.01 7.89
CA TRP A 285 7.23 -11.78 6.45
C TRP A 285 8.45 -12.49 5.81
N ARG A 286 9.33 -13.14 6.60
CA ARG A 286 10.41 -14.01 6.10
C ARG A 286 9.89 -15.40 5.77
N VAL A 287 9.21 -15.52 4.64
CA VAL A 287 8.63 -16.77 4.14
C VAL A 287 9.71 -17.87 3.98
N SER A 288 10.93 -17.50 3.60
CA SER A 288 12.02 -18.45 3.38
C SER A 288 12.44 -19.21 4.63
N GLU A 289 12.44 -18.56 5.78
CA GLU A 289 12.90 -19.10 7.07
C GLU A 289 11.78 -19.83 7.85
N ALA A 290 10.64 -20.08 7.20
CA ALA A 290 9.53 -20.88 7.73
C ALA A 290 9.91 -22.37 7.92
N ALA A 291 9.20 -23.06 8.81
CA ALA A 291 9.30 -24.51 8.94
C ALA A 291 8.74 -25.22 7.69
N THR A 292 9.09 -26.49 7.50
CA THR A 292 8.55 -27.35 6.43
C THR A 292 7.36 -28.14 6.96
N LEU A 293 6.18 -28.01 6.32
CA LEU A 293 5.02 -28.85 6.60
C LEU A 293 5.02 -30.07 5.68
N VAL A 294 4.92 -31.27 6.26
CA VAL A 294 4.85 -32.56 5.54
C VAL A 294 3.68 -33.43 6.03
N GLY A 295 3.35 -34.48 5.28
CA GLY A 295 2.27 -35.42 5.65
C GLY A 295 0.85 -34.87 5.40
N LEU A 296 0.73 -33.78 4.65
CA LEU A 296 -0.53 -33.20 4.24
C LEU A 296 -1.01 -33.82 2.92
N GLU A 297 -2.26 -34.27 2.88
CA GLU A 297 -2.96 -34.72 1.68
C GLU A 297 -4.11 -33.75 1.42
N VAL A 298 -4.24 -33.24 0.19
CA VAL A 298 -5.27 -32.25 -0.18
C VAL A 298 -6.22 -32.79 -1.25
N PRO A 299 -7.50 -32.40 -1.24
CA PRO A 299 -8.45 -32.87 -2.23
C PRO A 299 -8.00 -32.51 -3.66
N PRO A 300 -8.28 -33.38 -4.66
CA PRO A 300 -7.95 -33.11 -6.05
C PRO A 300 -8.68 -31.87 -6.58
N LEU A 301 -8.16 -31.29 -7.67
CA LEU A 301 -8.64 -30.02 -8.25
C LEU A 301 -10.17 -29.99 -8.42
N SER A 302 -10.83 -29.24 -7.53
CA SER A 302 -12.19 -28.76 -7.73
C SER A 302 -12.17 -27.50 -8.59
N ILE A 303 -13.02 -27.47 -9.62
CA ILE A 303 -13.26 -26.27 -10.42
C ILE A 303 -14.11 -25.32 -9.58
N GLU A 304 -13.46 -24.44 -8.82
CA GLU A 304 -14.15 -23.45 -8.01
C GLU A 304 -14.70 -22.30 -8.87
N VAL A 305 -16.01 -22.06 -8.75
CA VAL A 305 -16.68 -20.85 -9.26
C VAL A 305 -17.27 -20.09 -8.10
N ALA A 306 -16.84 -18.85 -7.88
CA ALA A 306 -17.41 -17.97 -6.87
C ALA A 306 -18.09 -16.76 -7.52
N ILE A 307 -19.33 -16.47 -7.13
CA ILE A 307 -20.15 -15.40 -7.70
C ILE A 307 -20.62 -14.47 -6.56
N LYS A 308 -20.35 -13.17 -6.70
CA LYS A 308 -20.69 -12.13 -5.70
C LYS A 308 -21.57 -11.04 -6.34
N PRO A 309 -22.88 -11.28 -6.56
CA PRO A 309 -23.80 -10.21 -6.91
C PRO A 309 -23.94 -9.18 -5.76
N TYR A 310 -24.19 -7.93 -6.12
CA TYR A 310 -24.53 -6.87 -5.19
C TYR A 310 -25.62 -5.93 -5.73
N GLY A 311 -26.38 -5.37 -4.79
CA GLY A 311 -27.29 -4.26 -5.03
C GLY A 311 -26.90 -3.07 -4.14
N ILE A 312 -27.00 -1.87 -4.70
CA ILE A 312 -26.73 -0.60 -4.04
C ILE A 312 -27.94 0.30 -4.27
N MET A 313 -28.41 0.94 -3.22
CA MET A 313 -29.39 2.04 -3.29
C MET A 313 -28.88 3.21 -2.47
N GLY A 314 -29.18 4.43 -2.88
CA GLY A 314 -28.80 5.62 -2.15
C GLY A 314 -29.67 6.83 -2.43
N LEU A 315 -29.52 7.84 -1.57
CA LEU A 315 -30.15 9.15 -1.69
C LEU A 315 -29.06 10.20 -1.52
N ARG A 316 -28.91 11.10 -2.50
CA ARG A 316 -27.88 12.15 -2.50
C ARG A 316 -28.49 13.54 -2.53
N THR A 317 -27.96 14.42 -1.69
CA THR A 317 -28.17 15.86 -1.75
C THR A 317 -26.81 16.53 -1.88
N ASP A 318 -26.68 17.47 -2.79
CA ASP A 318 -25.45 18.16 -3.17
C ASP A 318 -25.85 19.55 -3.66
N VAL A 319 -25.76 20.55 -2.77
CA VAL A 319 -26.24 21.92 -3.07
C VAL A 319 -25.19 22.77 -3.78
N ASP A 320 -23.92 22.35 -3.73
CA ASP A 320 -22.80 22.97 -4.46
C ASP A 320 -22.77 22.53 -5.94
N ALA A 321 -23.54 21.49 -6.30
CA ALA A 321 -23.72 21.05 -7.68
C ALA A 321 -24.45 22.09 -8.55
N SER A 322 -24.23 22.03 -9.86
CA SER A 322 -24.89 22.88 -10.86
C SER A 322 -25.53 22.02 -11.97
N PRO A 323 -26.87 21.88 -12.02
CA PRO A 323 -27.85 22.39 -11.04
C PRO A 323 -27.73 21.69 -9.67
N PRO A 324 -28.21 22.31 -8.57
CA PRO A 324 -28.27 21.68 -7.25
C PRO A 324 -29.11 20.41 -7.25
N ILE A 325 -28.71 19.44 -6.42
CA ILE A 325 -29.27 18.08 -6.38
C ILE A 325 -29.84 17.84 -4.98
N GLN A 326 -31.07 17.33 -4.87
CA GLN A 326 -31.75 17.15 -3.58
C GLN A 326 -32.51 15.82 -3.52
N ASN A 327 -32.13 14.96 -2.58
CA ASN A 327 -32.69 13.62 -2.34
C ASN A 327 -32.78 12.75 -3.62
N ASP A 328 -31.79 12.92 -4.50
CA ASP A 328 -31.62 12.24 -5.78
C ASP A 328 -31.40 10.73 -5.55
N PRO A 329 -32.33 9.86 -6.01
CA PRO A 329 -32.24 8.42 -5.79
C PRO A 329 -31.30 7.77 -6.79
N ASP A 330 -30.19 7.22 -6.29
CA ASP A 330 -29.27 6.39 -7.07
C ASP A 330 -29.55 4.90 -6.76
N ALA A 331 -29.50 4.07 -7.79
CA ALA A 331 -29.74 2.63 -7.68
C ALA A 331 -28.86 1.91 -8.68
N ASN A 332 -27.96 1.05 -8.19
CA ASN A 332 -26.97 0.38 -9.00
C ASN A 332 -26.83 -1.10 -8.62
N ALA A 333 -26.58 -1.96 -9.61
CA ALA A 333 -26.41 -3.39 -9.40
C ALA A 333 -25.33 -3.95 -10.33
N GLY A 334 -24.57 -4.91 -9.81
CA GLY A 334 -23.48 -5.55 -10.54
C GLY A 334 -23.14 -6.90 -9.92
N PHE A 335 -22.16 -7.58 -10.50
CA PHE A 335 -21.68 -8.84 -9.96
C PHE A 335 -20.22 -9.09 -10.35
N ASP A 336 -19.51 -9.76 -9.45
CA ASP A 336 -18.18 -10.28 -9.69
C ASP A 336 -18.24 -11.81 -9.81
N VAL A 337 -17.42 -12.38 -10.71
CA VAL A 337 -17.22 -13.83 -10.89
C VAL A 337 -15.75 -14.14 -10.75
N LYS A 338 -15.38 -15.00 -9.81
CA LYS A 338 -14.05 -15.61 -9.69
C LYS A 338 -14.11 -17.05 -10.22
N TYR A 339 -13.14 -17.39 -11.06
CA TYR A 339 -13.01 -18.70 -11.70
C TYR A 339 -11.58 -19.24 -11.55
N ARG A 340 -11.46 -20.43 -10.97
CA ARG A 340 -10.18 -21.13 -10.78
C ARG A 340 -9.78 -21.87 -12.06
N VAL A 341 -8.98 -21.21 -12.91
CA VAL A 341 -8.48 -21.75 -14.19
C VAL A 341 -7.55 -22.94 -13.98
N THR A 342 -6.66 -22.83 -12.98
CA THR A 342 -5.87 -23.95 -12.42
C THR A 342 -5.71 -23.73 -10.92
N GLN A 343 -5.14 -24.69 -10.18
CA GLN A 343 -4.83 -24.51 -8.76
C GLN A 343 -3.91 -23.30 -8.48
N ASN A 344 -3.14 -22.86 -9.49
CA ASN A 344 -2.16 -21.78 -9.41
C ASN A 344 -2.62 -20.48 -10.10
N LEU A 345 -3.73 -20.49 -10.85
CA LEU A 345 -4.15 -19.41 -11.76
C LEU A 345 -5.64 -19.13 -11.65
N THR A 346 -6.00 -17.88 -11.37
CA THR A 346 -7.39 -17.45 -11.17
C THR A 346 -7.73 -16.34 -12.15
N ALA A 347 -8.90 -16.41 -12.77
CA ALA A 347 -9.50 -15.33 -13.53
C ALA A 347 -10.64 -14.73 -12.73
N ASP A 348 -10.72 -13.40 -12.66
CA ASP A 348 -11.83 -12.69 -12.04
C ASP A 348 -12.44 -11.72 -13.06
N PHE A 349 -13.77 -11.68 -13.11
CA PHE A 349 -14.56 -10.86 -14.02
C PHE A 349 -15.50 -9.99 -13.20
N THR A 350 -15.76 -8.77 -13.68
CA THR A 350 -16.67 -7.81 -13.04
C THR A 350 -17.58 -7.17 -14.06
N VAL A 351 -18.85 -6.98 -13.71
CA VAL A 351 -19.84 -6.26 -14.52
C VAL A 351 -20.39 -5.11 -13.67
N ASN A 352 -20.34 -3.90 -14.22
CA ASN A 352 -20.81 -2.68 -13.57
C ASN A 352 -20.14 -2.38 -12.21
N THR A 353 -18.81 -2.57 -12.14
CA THR A 353 -18.01 -2.70 -10.89
C THR A 353 -18.26 -1.57 -9.89
N ASP A 354 -18.22 -1.90 -8.60
CA ASP A 354 -18.60 -0.98 -7.55
C ASP A 354 -17.57 0.15 -7.29
N PHE A 355 -18.10 1.34 -7.03
CA PHE A 355 -17.36 2.52 -6.54
C PHE A 355 -17.84 2.96 -5.14
N ALA A 356 -18.99 2.50 -4.67
CA ALA A 356 -19.61 2.86 -3.39
C ALA A 356 -18.90 2.27 -2.15
N GLN A 357 -17.92 1.39 -2.34
CA GLN A 357 -16.97 0.97 -1.29
C GLN A 357 -16.05 2.09 -0.77
N VAL A 358 -16.09 3.29 -1.36
CA VAL A 358 -15.34 4.46 -0.84
C VAL A 358 -15.95 4.94 0.48
N GLU A 359 -15.44 4.38 1.58
CA GLU A 359 -15.27 5.13 2.83
C GLU A 359 -14.67 6.50 2.49
N VAL A 360 -15.32 7.58 2.95
CA VAL A 360 -14.93 8.97 2.62
C VAL A 360 -13.43 9.17 2.84
N ASP A 361 -12.73 9.59 1.79
CA ASP A 361 -11.29 9.81 1.83
C ASP A 361 -10.96 10.91 2.85
N GLU A 362 -10.15 10.57 3.87
CA GLU A 362 -9.93 11.43 5.04
C GLU A 362 -9.33 12.78 4.63
N ARG A 363 -9.90 13.90 5.11
CA ARG A 363 -9.39 15.24 4.79
C ARG A 363 -7.96 15.39 5.34
N GLN A 364 -6.99 15.66 4.47
CA GLN A 364 -5.60 15.94 4.82
C GLN A 364 -5.29 17.42 4.57
N ILE A 365 -4.55 18.07 5.47
CA ILE A 365 -4.04 19.42 5.23
C ILE A 365 -2.87 19.31 4.23
N ASN A 366 -3.08 19.69 2.97
CA ASN A 366 -2.00 19.76 2.00
C ASN A 366 -1.38 21.17 1.98
N LEU A 367 -0.22 21.32 2.62
CA LEU A 367 0.59 22.54 2.58
C LEU A 367 1.72 22.47 1.52
N THR A 368 1.59 21.58 0.54
CA THR A 368 2.59 21.34 -0.52
C THR A 368 1.98 21.51 -1.90
N ARG A 369 2.80 21.83 -2.90
CA ARG A 369 2.36 22.01 -4.29
C ARG A 369 1.98 20.71 -5.03
N PHE A 370 2.13 19.54 -4.39
CA PHE A 370 1.93 18.23 -5.01
C PHE A 370 0.54 17.67 -4.71
N SER A 371 -0.04 16.94 -5.66
CA SER A 371 -1.31 16.24 -5.48
C SER A 371 -1.18 15.08 -4.49
N LEU A 372 -2.17 14.93 -3.60
CA LEU A 372 -2.22 13.82 -2.65
C LEU A 372 -2.43 12.47 -3.36
N PHE A 373 -1.73 11.43 -2.88
CA PHE A 373 -1.89 10.06 -3.33
C PHE A 373 -2.95 9.35 -2.47
N PHE A 374 -4.07 8.95 -3.09
CA PHE A 374 -5.14 8.19 -2.44
C PHE A 374 -5.06 6.70 -2.84
N PRO A 375 -5.10 5.75 -1.88
CA PRO A 375 -5.03 4.33 -2.20
C PRO A 375 -6.27 3.83 -2.96
N GLU A 376 -6.15 2.65 -3.56
CA GLU A 376 -7.29 1.89 -4.06
C GLU A 376 -8.16 1.36 -2.90
N LYS A 377 -9.47 1.22 -3.13
CA LYS A 377 -10.46 0.75 -2.13
C LYS A 377 -11.49 -0.27 -2.66
N ARG A 378 -11.41 -0.67 -3.93
CA ARG A 378 -12.40 -1.55 -4.59
C ARG A 378 -11.91 -3.01 -4.64
N ASP A 379 -12.72 -3.97 -4.18
CA ASP A 379 -12.37 -5.41 -4.08
C ASP A 379 -11.64 -5.94 -5.33
N PHE A 380 -12.20 -5.68 -6.53
CA PHE A 380 -11.70 -6.14 -7.83
C PHE A 380 -10.26 -5.69 -8.17
N PHE A 381 -9.70 -4.71 -7.46
CA PHE A 381 -8.34 -4.21 -7.67
C PHE A 381 -7.41 -4.47 -6.46
N LEU A 382 -7.93 -4.97 -5.34
CA LEU A 382 -7.18 -5.15 -4.09
C LEU A 382 -6.55 -6.55 -3.99
N GLU A 383 -7.32 -7.62 -4.19
CA GLU A 383 -6.74 -8.97 -4.33
C GLU A 383 -5.79 -9.01 -5.53
N GLY A 384 -4.69 -9.76 -5.44
CA GLY A 384 -3.78 -9.96 -6.57
C GLY A 384 -2.98 -8.73 -7.01
N ARG A 385 -3.09 -7.58 -6.30
CA ARG A 385 -2.36 -6.35 -6.64
C ARG A 385 -0.84 -6.57 -6.77
N GLY A 386 -0.27 -7.46 -5.95
CA GLY A 386 1.15 -7.83 -5.94
C GLY A 386 1.63 -8.58 -7.21
N ASN A 387 0.70 -9.12 -8.01
CA ASN A 387 0.99 -9.67 -9.34
C ASN A 387 1.19 -8.56 -10.37
N PHE A 388 0.69 -7.34 -10.13
CA PHE A 388 0.88 -6.18 -11.00
C PHE A 388 2.00 -5.21 -10.52
N ASP A 389 2.63 -5.50 -9.38
CA ASP A 389 3.73 -4.70 -8.84
C ASP A 389 4.89 -4.60 -9.84
N PHE A 390 5.24 -3.37 -10.21
CA PHE A 390 6.43 -2.99 -10.97
C PHE A 390 7.30 -2.07 -10.12
N ALA A 391 8.58 -2.44 -9.92
CA ALA A 391 9.58 -1.66 -9.20
C ALA A 391 9.18 -1.15 -7.78
N ARG A 392 8.23 -1.83 -7.10
CA ARG A 392 7.75 -1.41 -5.77
C ARG A 392 8.86 -1.49 -4.71
N GLY A 393 8.92 -0.45 -3.87
CA GLY A 393 9.98 -0.17 -2.89
C GLY A 393 10.54 1.25 -3.01
N SER A 394 10.27 1.91 -4.13
CA SER A 394 10.77 3.22 -4.53
C SER A 394 10.01 4.41 -3.91
N GLY A 395 10.16 4.60 -2.59
CA GLY A 395 9.63 5.75 -1.86
C GLY A 395 10.08 7.12 -2.42
N GLY A 396 9.33 8.17 -2.08
CA GLY A 396 9.64 9.57 -2.47
C GLY A 396 9.13 9.98 -3.85
N GLY A 397 8.01 9.43 -4.33
CA GLY A 397 7.43 9.84 -5.63
C GLY A 397 8.19 9.31 -6.84
N ALA A 398 8.58 8.03 -6.82
CA ALA A 398 8.90 7.33 -8.06
C ALA A 398 7.62 7.08 -8.89
N PRO A 399 7.72 7.00 -10.23
CA PRO A 399 6.56 6.78 -11.06
C PRO A 399 6.00 5.37 -10.88
N THR A 400 4.68 5.28 -10.77
CA THR A 400 3.95 4.01 -10.79
C THR A 400 3.42 3.76 -12.19
N VAL A 401 3.85 2.72 -12.90
CA VAL A 401 3.47 2.50 -14.31
C VAL A 401 2.00 2.04 -14.46
N PHE A 402 1.45 1.35 -13.45
CA PHE A 402 0.05 0.96 -13.36
C PHE A 402 -0.57 1.38 -12.02
N PHE A 403 -1.62 2.18 -12.05
CA PHE A 403 -2.35 2.64 -10.88
C PHE A 403 -3.86 2.51 -11.07
N SER A 404 -4.44 1.44 -10.53
CA SER A 404 -5.85 1.05 -10.69
C SER A 404 -6.86 2.16 -10.42
N ARG A 405 -6.58 3.07 -9.46
CA ARG A 405 -7.46 4.17 -9.06
C ARG A 405 -7.72 5.16 -10.21
N ARG A 406 -6.86 5.23 -11.25
CA ARG A 406 -7.17 6.00 -12.49
C ARG A 406 -8.22 5.33 -13.39
N ILE A 407 -8.42 4.02 -13.29
CA ILE A 407 -9.44 3.32 -14.08
C ILE A 407 -10.80 3.56 -13.43
N GLY A 408 -11.66 4.28 -14.13
CA GLY A 408 -12.99 4.68 -13.65
C GLY A 408 -13.04 6.05 -12.96
N LEU A 409 -11.97 6.86 -13.00
CA LEU A 409 -11.97 8.26 -12.54
C LEU A 409 -11.40 9.18 -13.62
N GLN A 410 -12.09 10.30 -13.91
CA GLN A 410 -11.57 11.37 -14.76
C GLN A 410 -12.07 12.73 -14.26
N ALA A 411 -11.17 13.72 -14.17
CA ALA A 411 -11.46 15.05 -13.61
C ALA A 411 -12.18 15.03 -12.24
N GLY A 412 -11.83 14.05 -11.39
CA GLY A 412 -12.48 13.83 -10.08
C GLY A 412 -13.86 13.16 -10.13
N GLN A 413 -14.47 13.01 -11.29
CA GLN A 413 -15.77 12.35 -11.46
C GLN A 413 -15.62 10.84 -11.66
N ILE A 414 -16.55 10.07 -11.08
CA ILE A 414 -16.70 8.64 -11.33
C ILE A 414 -17.17 8.39 -12.77
N ILE A 415 -16.46 7.52 -13.47
CA ILE A 415 -16.74 7.03 -14.82
C ILE A 415 -17.12 5.54 -14.71
N PRO A 416 -18.34 5.13 -15.12
CA PRO A 416 -18.77 3.74 -14.97
C PRO A 416 -17.81 2.75 -15.65
N ILE A 417 -17.44 1.68 -14.95
CA ILE A 417 -16.77 0.52 -15.55
C ILE A 417 -17.87 -0.44 -16.01
N ARG A 418 -18.03 -0.59 -17.33
CA ARG A 418 -19.12 -1.41 -17.90
C ARG A 418 -18.85 -2.90 -17.65
N ALA A 419 -17.63 -3.34 -17.96
CA ALA A 419 -17.14 -4.67 -17.66
C ALA A 419 -15.61 -4.66 -17.51
N GLY A 420 -15.08 -5.68 -16.85
CA GLY A 420 -13.64 -5.94 -16.77
C GLY A 420 -13.33 -7.41 -16.50
N GLY A 421 -12.14 -7.83 -16.92
CA GLY A 421 -11.57 -9.15 -16.63
C GLY A 421 -10.11 -9.02 -16.22
N ARG A 422 -9.70 -9.80 -15.24
CA ARG A 422 -8.31 -9.93 -14.80
C ARG A 422 -7.94 -11.40 -14.67
N MET A 423 -6.65 -11.72 -14.76
CA MET A 423 -6.13 -13.05 -14.50
C MET A 423 -4.82 -12.95 -13.73
N THR A 424 -4.71 -13.63 -12.58
CA THR A 424 -3.55 -13.55 -11.68
C THR A 424 -3.16 -14.92 -11.14
N GLY A 425 -1.85 -15.19 -11.09
CA GLY A 425 -1.33 -16.45 -10.55
C GLY A 425 0.09 -16.78 -11.00
N LYS A 426 0.48 -18.05 -10.83
CA LYS A 426 1.74 -18.62 -11.35
C LYS A 426 1.48 -19.62 -12.48
N VAL A 427 2.35 -19.58 -13.49
CA VAL A 427 2.42 -20.56 -14.60
C VAL A 427 3.86 -21.05 -14.69
N GLY A 428 4.13 -22.21 -14.09
CA GLY A 428 5.50 -22.67 -13.85
C GLY A 428 6.29 -21.65 -13.01
N ALA A 429 7.51 -21.31 -13.44
CA ALA A 429 8.39 -20.34 -12.77
C ALA A 429 8.06 -18.85 -13.06
N PHE A 430 6.87 -18.56 -13.60
CA PHE A 430 6.44 -17.19 -13.94
C PHE A 430 5.20 -16.78 -13.15
N ASP A 431 5.26 -15.65 -12.47
CA ASP A 431 4.08 -14.89 -12.06
C ASP A 431 3.48 -14.18 -13.29
N VAL A 432 2.16 -14.24 -13.42
CA VAL A 432 1.41 -13.57 -14.49
C VAL A 432 0.31 -12.71 -13.90
N GLY A 433 0.16 -11.50 -14.43
CA GLY A 433 -0.95 -10.58 -14.19
C GLY A 433 -1.47 -10.02 -15.51
N LEU A 434 -2.71 -10.32 -15.87
CA LEU A 434 -3.40 -9.77 -17.04
C LEU A 434 -4.61 -8.96 -16.58
N LEU A 435 -4.88 -7.82 -17.22
CA LEU A 435 -6.03 -6.96 -16.95
C LEU A 435 -6.58 -6.41 -18.26
N ASN A 436 -7.89 -6.45 -18.45
CA ASN A 436 -8.59 -5.67 -19.46
C ASN A 436 -9.91 -5.11 -18.90
N ILE A 437 -10.11 -3.80 -18.97
CA ILE A 437 -11.29 -3.12 -18.41
C ILE A 437 -11.82 -2.11 -19.41
N GLN A 438 -13.15 -2.09 -19.60
CA GLN A 438 -13.84 -1.10 -20.42
C GLN A 438 -14.60 -0.10 -19.52
N THR A 439 -14.21 1.17 -19.56
CA THR A 439 -15.05 2.26 -19.04
C THR A 439 -16.06 2.71 -20.06
N GLY A 440 -17.20 3.21 -19.58
CA GLY A 440 -18.10 4.03 -20.36
C GLY A 440 -17.56 5.44 -20.59
N ASP A 441 -18.44 6.23 -21.20
CA ASP A 441 -18.36 7.66 -21.42
C ASP A 441 -18.91 8.47 -20.24
N LYS A 442 -18.52 9.75 -20.16
CA LYS A 442 -19.15 10.76 -19.32
C LYS A 442 -18.82 12.16 -19.87
N PRO A 443 -19.72 12.77 -20.69
CA PRO A 443 -19.47 14.06 -21.32
C PRO A 443 -19.12 15.19 -20.34
N SER A 444 -19.72 15.21 -19.14
CA SER A 444 -19.43 16.18 -18.07
C SER A 444 -18.01 16.13 -17.50
N ALA A 445 -17.23 15.10 -17.84
CA ALA A 445 -15.82 14.93 -17.47
C ALA A 445 -14.89 14.84 -18.70
N GLY A 446 -15.42 15.06 -19.91
CA GLY A 446 -14.72 14.80 -21.17
C GLY A 446 -14.31 13.34 -21.37
N ALA A 447 -14.98 12.39 -20.68
CA ALA A 447 -14.61 10.98 -20.73
C ALA A 447 -15.29 10.27 -21.90
N VAL A 448 -14.50 9.51 -22.66
CA VAL A 448 -14.95 8.66 -23.78
C VAL A 448 -14.80 7.17 -23.41
N PRO A 449 -15.53 6.24 -24.06
CA PRO A 449 -15.41 4.82 -23.77
C PRO A 449 -13.97 4.36 -24.00
N THR A 450 -13.33 3.83 -22.96
CA THR A 450 -11.88 3.59 -22.95
C THR A 450 -11.58 2.18 -22.46
N ASN A 451 -10.77 1.45 -23.24
CA ASN A 451 -10.23 0.16 -22.85
C ASN A 451 -8.85 0.35 -22.22
N PHE A 452 -8.70 -0.18 -21.01
CA PHE A 452 -7.45 -0.22 -20.26
C PHE A 452 -6.92 -1.66 -20.28
N THR A 453 -5.70 -1.86 -20.75
CA THR A 453 -5.02 -3.17 -20.75
C THR A 453 -3.76 -3.09 -19.90
N VAL A 454 -3.50 -4.12 -19.09
CA VAL A 454 -2.22 -4.31 -18.39
C VAL A 454 -1.76 -5.74 -18.58
N ILE A 455 -0.47 -5.92 -18.88
CA ILE A 455 0.19 -7.21 -18.94
C ILE A 455 1.44 -7.11 -18.06
N ARG A 456 1.57 -8.03 -17.11
CA ARG A 456 2.71 -8.16 -16.21
C ARG A 456 3.16 -9.61 -16.20
N VAL A 457 4.45 -9.82 -16.47
CA VAL A 457 5.10 -11.13 -16.37
C VAL A 457 6.38 -10.96 -15.57
N ARG A 458 6.56 -11.78 -14.53
CA ARG A 458 7.73 -11.79 -13.65
C ARG A 458 8.22 -13.23 -13.49
N ARG A 459 9.53 -13.45 -13.50
CA ARG A 459 10.16 -14.76 -13.34
C ARG A 459 10.95 -14.80 -12.04
N ASP A 460 10.78 -15.89 -11.29
CA ASP A 460 11.60 -16.20 -10.12
C ASP A 460 13.01 -16.66 -10.56
N ILE A 461 14.05 -16.08 -9.97
CA ILE A 461 15.47 -16.41 -10.20
C ILE A 461 16.25 -16.47 -8.88
N LEU A 462 17.33 -17.27 -8.80
CA LEU A 462 18.13 -17.47 -7.57
C LEU A 462 17.26 -17.88 -6.35
N ARG A 463 17.73 -17.68 -5.10
CA ARG A 463 16.96 -18.04 -3.89
C ARG A 463 15.75 -17.13 -3.66
N ARG A 464 15.92 -15.81 -3.67
CA ARG A 464 14.89 -14.80 -3.34
C ARG A 464 14.84 -13.59 -4.29
N SER A 465 15.25 -13.77 -5.55
CA SER A 465 15.36 -12.69 -6.57
C SER A 465 14.32 -12.82 -7.69
N THR A 466 13.94 -11.71 -8.32
CA THR A 466 13.00 -11.69 -9.46
C THR A 466 13.42 -10.71 -10.55
N ILE A 467 12.99 -10.99 -11.78
CA ILE A 467 13.05 -10.09 -12.94
C ILE A 467 11.71 -10.10 -13.66
N GLY A 468 11.31 -9.02 -14.32
CA GLY A 468 10.04 -8.99 -15.04
C GLY A 468 9.92 -7.87 -16.07
N GLY A 469 8.86 -7.96 -16.87
CA GLY A 469 8.40 -6.92 -17.78
C GLY A 469 6.98 -6.46 -17.44
N THR A 470 6.61 -5.27 -17.88
CA THR A 470 5.24 -4.74 -17.79
C THR A 470 4.87 -3.99 -19.07
N PHE A 471 3.59 -3.99 -19.40
CA PHE A 471 2.98 -3.20 -20.47
C PHE A 471 1.63 -2.67 -19.97
N THR A 472 1.37 -1.38 -20.19
CA THR A 472 0.05 -0.77 -20.00
C THR A 472 -0.38 -0.05 -21.27
N ASN A 473 -1.69 -0.03 -21.53
CA ASN A 473 -2.30 0.64 -22.67
C ASN A 473 -3.64 1.25 -22.27
N ARG A 474 -3.82 2.53 -22.58
CA ARG A 474 -5.12 3.23 -22.58
C ARG A 474 -5.52 3.49 -24.03
N SER A 475 -6.64 2.93 -24.48
CA SER A 475 -7.04 2.98 -25.90
C SER A 475 -7.36 4.38 -26.45
N ALA A 476 -7.72 5.33 -25.57
CA ALA A 476 -8.00 6.72 -25.89
C ALA A 476 -7.19 7.63 -24.95
N SER A 477 -6.15 8.26 -25.48
CA SER A 477 -5.25 9.17 -24.76
C SER A 477 -5.94 10.48 -24.37
N LEU A 478 -5.50 11.05 -23.24
CA LEU A 478 -5.88 12.37 -22.76
C LEU A 478 -5.13 13.52 -23.46
N PHE A 479 -4.06 13.22 -24.21
CA PHE A 479 -3.19 14.22 -24.86
C PHE A 479 -3.34 14.31 -26.38
N GLY A 480 -4.09 13.42 -27.01
CA GLY A 480 -4.42 13.52 -28.44
C GLY A 480 -5.06 12.27 -29.03
N ASN A 481 -5.32 12.29 -30.33
CA ASN A 481 -5.89 11.15 -31.05
C ASN A 481 -4.90 9.97 -31.09
N GLY A 482 -5.22 8.91 -30.36
CA GLY A 482 -4.43 7.68 -30.28
C GLY A 482 -4.55 7.01 -28.91
N SER A 483 -3.76 5.96 -28.71
CA SER A 483 -3.59 5.28 -27.42
C SER A 483 -2.35 5.80 -26.68
N SER A 484 -2.41 5.90 -25.35
CA SER A 484 -1.20 6.04 -24.52
C SER A 484 -0.74 4.67 -24.04
N GLN A 485 0.55 4.39 -24.18
CA GLN A 485 1.17 3.11 -23.89
C GLN A 485 2.41 3.30 -23.02
N ALA A 486 2.65 2.38 -22.08
CA ALA A 486 3.87 2.35 -21.28
C ALA A 486 4.44 0.94 -21.23
N TYR A 487 5.76 0.84 -21.36
CA TYR A 487 6.52 -0.40 -21.31
C TYR A 487 7.56 -0.28 -20.20
N GLY A 488 7.93 -1.40 -19.57
CA GLY A 488 9.05 -1.39 -18.65
C GLY A 488 9.59 -2.76 -18.30
N VAL A 489 10.81 -2.79 -17.81
CA VAL A 489 11.49 -3.96 -17.23
C VAL A 489 12.03 -3.59 -15.86
N ASP A 490 11.95 -4.53 -14.91
CA ASP A 490 12.42 -4.35 -13.55
C ASP A 490 13.07 -5.62 -12.99
N GLY A 491 13.93 -5.43 -12.00
CA GLY A 491 14.61 -6.49 -11.28
C GLY A 491 14.75 -6.18 -9.80
N ARG A 492 14.52 -7.20 -8.97
CA ARG A 492 14.73 -7.18 -7.52
C ARG A 492 15.65 -8.35 -7.17
N LEU A 493 16.92 -8.05 -6.96
CA LEU A 493 17.95 -9.01 -6.62
C LEU A 493 18.18 -8.96 -5.11
N ALA A 494 17.82 -10.02 -4.39
CA ALA A 494 18.08 -10.15 -2.95
C ALA A 494 19.23 -11.15 -2.72
N PHE A 495 20.27 -10.67 -2.02
CA PHE A 495 21.50 -11.39 -1.73
C PHE A 495 21.69 -11.45 -0.21
N TYR A 496 22.10 -12.61 0.31
CA TYR A 496 22.09 -12.84 1.77
C TYR A 496 20.70 -12.49 2.35
N ASP A 497 20.63 -12.11 3.62
CA ASP A 497 19.37 -11.86 4.30
C ASP A 497 18.96 -10.38 4.31
N ASP A 498 19.94 -9.46 4.25
CA ASP A 498 19.67 -8.03 4.42
C ASP A 498 20.09 -7.14 3.24
N LEU A 499 20.67 -7.68 2.15
CA LEU A 499 21.04 -6.92 0.96
C LEU A 499 20.03 -7.11 -0.18
N ILE A 500 19.48 -6.00 -0.67
CA ILE A 500 18.58 -5.94 -1.82
C ILE A 500 19.13 -4.89 -2.81
N ILE A 501 19.17 -5.25 -4.09
CA ILE A 501 19.37 -4.32 -5.21
C ILE A 501 18.11 -4.35 -6.06
N THR A 502 17.48 -3.19 -6.26
CA THR A 502 16.27 -3.05 -7.09
C THR A 502 16.53 -2.04 -8.20
N GLY A 503 16.06 -2.30 -9.41
CA GLY A 503 16.16 -1.34 -10.50
C GLY A 503 15.09 -1.53 -11.57
N HIS A 504 14.84 -0.48 -12.34
CA HIS A 504 13.89 -0.49 -13.46
C HIS A 504 14.34 0.39 -14.62
N PHE A 505 13.79 0.10 -15.79
CA PHE A 505 13.73 0.99 -16.94
C PHE A 505 12.30 0.96 -17.49
N ALA A 506 11.74 2.11 -17.83
CA ALA A 506 10.41 2.26 -18.42
C ALA A 506 10.40 3.37 -19.47
N ASN A 507 9.52 3.24 -20.47
CA ASN A 507 9.32 4.18 -21.58
C ASN A 507 7.80 4.38 -21.82
N THR A 508 7.39 5.56 -22.28
CA THR A 508 5.98 5.88 -22.58
C THR A 508 5.78 6.45 -23.97
N GLN A 509 4.90 5.84 -24.75
CA GLN A 509 4.44 6.36 -26.03
C GLN A 509 3.06 6.99 -25.84
N THR A 510 3.02 8.33 -25.81
CA THR A 510 1.80 9.12 -25.57
C THR A 510 1.63 10.16 -26.70
N PRO A 511 0.46 10.26 -27.35
CA PRO A 511 0.20 11.22 -28.42
C PRO A 511 0.61 12.66 -28.08
N ALA A 512 1.14 13.36 -29.09
CA ALA A 512 1.69 14.72 -28.99
C ALA A 512 2.88 14.91 -28.01
N ARG A 513 3.50 13.83 -27.53
CA ARG A 513 4.71 13.83 -26.68
C ARG A 513 5.77 12.94 -27.31
N ASN A 514 6.98 13.47 -27.57
CA ASN A 514 8.01 12.76 -28.35
C ASN A 514 9.41 13.01 -27.79
N GLY A 515 10.12 11.94 -27.42
CA GLY A 515 11.43 12.01 -26.77
C GLY A 515 11.35 12.53 -25.33
N GLN A 516 12.44 12.35 -24.56
CA GLN A 516 12.44 12.60 -23.11
C GLN A 516 11.28 11.85 -22.40
N ASP A 517 11.09 10.60 -22.80
CA ASP A 517 9.92 9.77 -22.58
C ASP A 517 10.22 8.54 -21.69
N ASN A 518 11.29 8.60 -20.89
CA ASN A 518 11.81 7.47 -20.12
C ASN A 518 11.84 7.73 -18.60
N SER A 519 11.85 6.64 -17.84
CA SER A 519 12.20 6.64 -16.42
C SER A 519 13.06 5.43 -16.10
N TYR A 520 14.09 5.62 -15.29
CA TYR A 520 14.95 4.54 -14.83
C TYR A 520 15.41 4.73 -13.39
N GLN A 521 15.62 3.63 -12.68
CA GLN A 521 16.07 3.63 -11.29
C GLN A 521 17.12 2.56 -11.03
N GLY A 522 18.10 2.90 -10.20
CA GLY A 522 18.91 1.95 -9.46
C GLY A 522 18.81 2.25 -7.96
N ARG A 523 18.56 1.23 -7.14
CA ARG A 523 18.49 1.33 -5.68
C ARG A 523 19.24 0.17 -5.03
N PHE A 524 20.05 0.51 -4.03
CA PHE A 524 20.73 -0.39 -3.11
C PHE A 524 20.09 -0.22 -1.73
N ASP A 525 19.80 -1.33 -1.06
CA ASP A 525 19.29 -1.40 0.32
C ASP A 525 20.06 -2.47 1.10
N TYR A 526 20.76 -2.06 2.16
CA TYR A 526 21.27 -2.94 3.20
C TYR A 526 20.52 -2.67 4.51
N ALA A 527 19.88 -3.70 5.06
CA ALA A 527 18.81 -3.58 6.05
C ALA A 527 19.12 -4.15 7.46
N GLY A 528 20.40 -4.46 7.76
CA GLY A 528 20.80 -5.07 9.03
C GLY A 528 20.36 -4.29 10.29
N ASP A 529 20.19 -4.98 11.42
CA ASP A 529 19.62 -4.34 12.61
C ASP A 529 20.52 -3.25 13.19
N ARG A 530 21.83 -3.51 13.38
CA ARG A 530 22.76 -2.51 13.93
C ARG A 530 23.15 -1.41 12.93
N TYR A 531 23.23 -1.74 11.64
CA TYR A 531 23.63 -0.82 10.57
C TYR A 531 22.71 -0.94 9.36
N GLY A 532 22.18 0.18 8.88
CA GLY A 532 21.41 0.25 7.64
C GLY A 532 22.02 1.27 6.68
N LEU A 533 22.04 0.95 5.38
CA LEU A 533 22.49 1.83 4.32
C LEU A 533 21.58 1.66 3.10
N SER A 534 20.99 2.76 2.61
CA SER A 534 20.30 2.74 1.32
C SER A 534 20.76 3.89 0.44
N TYR A 535 20.90 3.62 -0.86
CA TYR A 535 21.15 4.62 -1.89
C TYR A 535 20.20 4.41 -3.06
N GLY A 536 19.62 5.48 -3.59
CA GLY A 536 18.73 5.44 -4.75
C GLY A 536 19.05 6.56 -5.74
N HIS A 537 19.19 6.20 -7.01
CA HIS A 537 19.22 7.11 -8.14
C HIS A 537 18.00 6.84 -9.01
N LEU A 538 17.15 7.84 -9.24
CA LEU A 538 15.96 7.79 -10.08
C LEU A 538 15.98 8.95 -11.08
N VAL A 539 15.58 8.68 -12.31
CA VAL A 539 15.27 9.70 -13.33
C VAL A 539 13.84 9.51 -13.84
N VAL A 540 13.16 10.63 -14.08
CA VAL A 540 11.88 10.74 -14.78
C VAL A 540 12.03 11.90 -15.76
N GLU A 541 11.93 11.63 -17.05
CA GLU A 541 12.05 12.65 -18.10
C GLU A 541 10.72 13.40 -18.32
N ASP A 542 10.75 14.58 -18.95
CA ASP A 542 9.61 15.52 -19.05
C ASP A 542 8.34 14.91 -19.68
N SER A 543 8.49 14.11 -20.72
CA SER A 543 7.41 13.46 -21.45
C SER A 543 7.16 12.01 -21.01
N PHE A 544 7.73 11.56 -19.88
CA PHE A 544 7.39 10.27 -19.28
C PHE A 544 5.97 10.30 -18.67
N ILE A 545 4.96 9.97 -19.49
CA ILE A 545 3.54 10.10 -19.14
C ILE A 545 2.81 8.76 -19.30
N PRO A 546 2.81 7.89 -18.26
CA PRO A 546 1.99 6.69 -18.22
C PRO A 546 0.56 7.09 -17.83
N GLU A 547 -0.37 7.14 -18.78
CA GLU A 547 -1.74 7.57 -18.49
C GLU A 547 -2.50 6.59 -17.57
N VAL A 548 -2.19 5.28 -17.63
CA VAL A 548 -2.72 4.26 -16.70
C VAL A 548 -1.98 4.27 -15.34
N GLY A 549 -0.88 5.01 -15.23
CA GLY A 549 0.00 5.05 -14.05
C GLY A 549 -0.28 6.20 -13.09
N PHE A 550 0.75 6.60 -12.34
CA PHE A 550 0.79 7.81 -11.52
C PHE A 550 2.21 8.37 -11.48
N VAL A 551 2.32 9.68 -11.68
CA VAL A 551 3.58 10.44 -11.63
C VAL A 551 3.29 11.68 -10.79
N ALA A 552 4.11 11.93 -9.76
CA ALA A 552 3.91 13.04 -8.81
C ALA A 552 4.69 14.32 -9.19
N ARG A 553 5.76 14.16 -9.97
CA ARG A 553 6.67 15.19 -10.47
C ARG A 553 7.21 14.71 -11.81
N ASP A 554 7.20 15.59 -12.80
CA ASP A 554 7.81 15.43 -14.13
C ASP A 554 9.27 15.92 -14.12
N ASN A 555 10.01 15.66 -15.20
CA ASN A 555 11.33 16.25 -15.50
C ASN A 555 12.31 16.34 -14.31
N PHE A 556 12.62 15.24 -13.61
CA PHE A 556 13.52 15.28 -12.45
C PHE A 556 14.50 14.11 -12.36
N ARG A 557 15.67 14.37 -11.76
CA ARG A 557 16.65 13.36 -11.31
C ARG A 557 16.76 13.46 -9.79
N ARG A 558 16.43 12.38 -9.08
CA ARG A 558 16.58 12.26 -7.62
C ARG A 558 17.76 11.36 -7.28
N ASN A 559 18.68 11.87 -6.47
CA ASN A 559 19.55 11.05 -5.64
C ASN A 559 19.01 11.07 -4.22
N SER A 560 18.92 9.92 -3.55
CA SER A 560 18.69 9.86 -2.12
C SER A 560 19.58 8.82 -1.43
N ALA A 561 20.00 9.15 -0.21
CA ALA A 561 20.86 8.32 0.62
C ALA A 561 20.33 8.30 2.06
N THR A 562 20.38 7.15 2.71
CA THR A 562 20.06 7.01 4.14
C THR A 562 21.11 6.13 4.79
N ALA A 563 21.72 6.62 5.88
CA ALA A 563 22.63 5.85 6.72
C ALA A 563 22.08 5.80 8.15
N ARG A 564 21.93 4.59 8.69
CA ARG A 564 21.39 4.31 10.02
C ARG A 564 22.39 3.53 10.86
N PHE A 565 22.57 3.98 12.10
CA PHE A 565 23.20 3.22 13.18
C PHE A 565 22.18 3.05 14.30
N SER A 566 21.91 1.81 14.73
CA SER A 566 20.95 1.54 15.80
C SER A 566 21.42 0.44 16.74
N PRO A 567 22.21 0.77 17.78
CA PRO A 567 22.63 -0.19 18.80
C PRO A 567 21.51 -0.47 19.81
N ARG A 568 21.55 -1.67 20.40
CA ARG A 568 20.72 -2.12 21.53
C ARG A 568 21.64 -2.20 22.76
N PRO A 569 21.54 -1.29 23.74
CA PRO A 569 22.51 -1.20 24.84
C PRO A 569 22.09 -2.04 26.06
N GLU A 570 22.68 -3.23 26.22
CA GLU A 570 22.48 -4.10 27.40
C GLU A 570 22.78 -3.41 28.75
N SER A 571 23.55 -2.31 28.74
CA SER A 571 23.93 -1.55 29.95
C SER A 571 22.91 -0.49 30.38
N ILE A 572 21.72 -0.44 29.79
CA ILE A 572 20.68 0.55 30.11
C ILE A 572 19.29 -0.11 30.07
N ASP A 573 18.86 -0.70 31.19
CA ASP A 573 17.63 -1.48 31.38
C ASP A 573 16.34 -0.83 30.86
N LEU A 574 16.33 0.51 30.71
CA LEU A 574 15.19 1.29 30.22
C LEU A 574 15.11 1.36 28.68
N ILE A 575 16.23 1.21 27.96
CA ILE A 575 16.38 1.57 26.53
C ILE A 575 16.66 0.33 25.69
N ARG A 576 15.62 -0.18 25.01
CA ARG A 576 15.72 -1.31 24.08
C ARG A 576 16.67 -1.02 22.91
N ARG A 577 16.61 0.19 22.37
CA ARG A 577 17.34 0.55 21.14
C ARG A 577 17.48 2.06 20.97
N PHE A 578 18.69 2.51 20.61
CA PHE A 578 18.86 3.83 20.00
C PHE A 578 18.76 3.73 18.48
N VAL A 579 18.31 4.78 17.80
CA VAL A 579 18.34 4.89 16.33
C VAL A 579 18.86 6.28 15.96
N VAL A 580 20.06 6.32 15.37
CA VAL A 580 20.62 7.50 14.70
C VAL A 580 20.49 7.27 13.20
N SER A 581 19.79 8.14 12.49
CA SER A 581 19.59 7.99 11.04
C SER A 581 19.73 9.33 10.33
N GLY A 582 20.72 9.45 9.45
CA GLY A 582 20.86 10.54 8.50
C GLY A 582 20.20 10.18 7.17
N ARG A 583 19.29 11.01 6.67
CA ARG A 583 18.75 10.95 5.31
C ARG A 583 19.15 12.21 4.54
N PHE A 584 19.53 12.03 3.28
CA PHE A 584 19.78 13.11 2.33
C PHE A 584 19.01 12.81 1.04
N GLU A 585 18.38 13.84 0.47
CA GLU A 585 17.65 13.77 -0.79
C GLU A 585 17.93 15.02 -1.61
N HIS A 586 18.20 14.83 -2.91
CA HIS A 586 18.66 15.88 -3.81
C HIS A 586 18.00 15.69 -5.18
N ILE A 587 17.14 16.63 -5.55
CA ILE A 587 16.32 16.60 -6.76
C ILE A 587 16.72 17.77 -7.66
N VAL A 588 17.12 17.47 -8.88
CA VAL A 588 17.40 18.46 -9.94
C VAL A 588 16.47 18.26 -11.13
N ALA A 589 16.22 19.33 -11.89
CA ALA A 589 15.52 19.24 -13.18
C ALA A 589 16.28 18.32 -14.14
N ALA A 590 15.58 17.39 -14.83
CA ALA A 590 16.24 16.37 -15.63
C ALA A 590 16.81 16.86 -16.96
N ASP A 591 16.29 17.97 -17.50
CA ASP A 591 16.79 18.67 -18.67
C ASP A 591 18.00 19.57 -18.37
N ARG A 592 17.89 20.43 -17.34
CA ARG A 592 18.82 21.55 -17.08
C ARG A 592 19.78 21.32 -15.91
N GLY A 593 19.52 20.36 -15.04
CA GLY A 593 20.33 20.10 -13.84
C GLY A 593 20.21 21.16 -12.73
N GLU A 594 19.25 22.10 -12.85
CA GLU A 594 18.94 23.10 -11.82
C GLU A 594 18.46 22.42 -10.52
N LEU A 595 18.94 22.88 -9.37
CA LEU A 595 18.50 22.36 -8.06
C LEU A 595 17.05 22.77 -7.79
N GLU A 596 16.18 21.79 -7.64
CA GLU A 596 14.78 22.04 -7.28
C GLU A 596 14.48 21.73 -5.82
N THR A 597 14.97 20.60 -5.29
CA THR A 597 14.76 20.22 -3.88
C THR A 597 16.04 19.67 -3.25
N ARG A 598 16.36 20.09 -2.02
CA ARG A 598 17.37 19.46 -1.16
C ARG A 598 16.76 19.22 0.22
N GLU A 599 16.70 17.98 0.70
CA GLU A 599 16.27 17.65 2.06
C GLU A 599 17.41 16.92 2.78
N ALA A 600 17.88 17.48 3.89
CA ALA A 600 18.76 16.78 4.84
C ALA A 600 18.03 16.63 6.18
N GLN A 601 17.95 15.40 6.68
CA GLN A 601 17.26 15.06 7.91
C GLN A 601 18.17 14.22 8.82
N LEU A 602 18.31 14.63 10.07
CA LEU A 602 18.88 13.81 11.14
C LEU A 602 17.76 13.40 12.10
N LEU A 603 17.55 12.10 12.23
CA LEU A 603 16.73 11.47 13.26
C LEU A 603 17.63 10.96 14.39
N LEU A 604 17.31 11.33 15.62
CA LEU A 604 17.78 10.71 16.86
C LEU A 604 16.56 10.17 17.61
N GLU A 605 16.45 8.85 17.76
CA GLU A 605 15.33 8.18 18.40
C GLU A 605 15.81 7.23 19.50
N SER A 606 15.07 7.19 20.61
CA SER A 606 15.22 6.22 21.69
C SER A 606 13.95 5.40 21.77
N GLU A 607 14.07 4.08 21.61
CA GLU A 607 13.02 3.11 21.89
C GLU A 607 13.23 2.55 23.29
N PHE A 608 12.19 2.60 24.10
CA PHE A 608 12.19 2.10 25.47
C PHE A 608 11.65 0.67 25.53
N GLU A 609 12.02 -0.08 26.57
CA GLU A 609 11.53 -1.46 26.77
C GLU A 609 10.00 -1.53 26.81
N ASN A 610 9.36 -0.52 27.40
CA ASN A 610 7.91 -0.35 27.44
C ASN A 610 7.27 0.06 26.08
N SER A 611 7.94 -0.13 24.94
CA SER A 611 7.50 0.25 23.59
C SER A 611 7.28 1.76 23.32
N ASP A 612 7.53 2.63 24.29
CA ASP A 612 7.54 4.08 24.04
C ASP A 612 8.67 4.44 23.06
N GLN A 613 8.48 5.52 22.31
CA GLN A 613 9.55 6.14 21.51
C GLN A 613 9.61 7.64 21.77
N LEU A 614 10.82 8.16 21.95
CA LEU A 614 11.13 9.58 21.90
C LEU A 614 12.01 9.85 20.69
N SER A 615 11.52 10.66 19.75
CA SER A 615 12.14 10.90 18.44
C SER A 615 12.36 12.40 18.20
N PHE A 616 13.61 12.78 17.92
CA PHE A 616 14.03 14.12 17.54
C PHE A 616 14.41 14.16 16.06
N PHE A 617 13.84 15.09 15.30
CA PHE A 617 14.17 15.31 13.90
C PHE A 617 14.68 16.74 13.70
N PHE A 618 15.85 16.86 13.08
CA PHE A 618 16.43 18.11 12.60
C PHE A 618 16.37 18.10 11.07
N ASN A 619 15.72 19.10 10.46
CA ASN A 619 15.49 19.16 9.03
C ASN A 619 16.10 20.46 8.45
N ASP A 620 16.96 20.34 7.45
CA ASP A 620 17.41 21.42 6.55
C ASP A 620 16.80 21.15 5.17
N HIS A 621 16.01 22.09 4.68
CA HIS A 621 15.25 21.91 3.45
C HIS A 621 15.40 23.12 2.52
N TYR A 622 15.66 22.87 1.25
CA TYR A 622 15.58 23.84 0.17
C TYR A 622 14.52 23.38 -0.84
N GLU A 623 13.66 24.30 -1.26
CA GLU A 623 12.75 24.09 -2.39
C GLU A 623 12.70 25.32 -3.31
N LEU A 624 12.79 25.09 -4.62
CA LEU A 624 12.60 26.09 -5.66
C LEU A 624 11.15 26.07 -6.13
N LEU A 625 10.40 27.14 -5.86
CA LEU A 625 9.09 27.39 -6.47
C LEU A 625 9.28 28.05 -7.83
N THR A 626 9.06 27.28 -8.90
CA THR A 626 9.04 27.76 -10.29
C THR A 626 7.71 28.41 -10.69
N ARG A 627 6.67 28.29 -9.85
CA ARG A 627 5.34 28.90 -9.99
C ARG A 627 4.84 29.33 -8.60
N PRO A 628 4.06 30.43 -8.48
CA PRO A 628 3.52 30.85 -7.19
C PRO A 628 2.50 29.84 -6.66
N PHE A 629 2.37 29.72 -5.34
CA PHE A 629 1.53 28.71 -4.69
C PHE A 629 0.73 29.29 -3.52
N THR A 630 -0.60 29.26 -3.63
CA THR A 630 -1.52 29.72 -2.60
C THR A 630 -1.73 28.64 -1.53
N ILE A 631 -1.26 28.91 -0.31
CA ILE A 631 -1.34 27.98 0.84
C ILE A 631 -2.56 28.21 1.74
N SER A 632 -3.18 29.38 1.63
CA SER A 632 -4.36 29.82 2.38
C SER A 632 -5.04 30.97 1.62
N PRO A 633 -6.36 31.20 1.77
CA PRO A 633 -7.01 32.37 1.16
C PRO A 633 -6.27 33.67 1.52
N GLY A 634 -5.84 34.40 0.50
CA GLY A 634 -5.03 35.63 0.64
C GLY A 634 -3.52 35.44 0.73
N VAL A 635 -3.01 34.25 1.11
CA VAL A 635 -1.57 34.00 1.32
C VAL A 635 -1.00 33.13 0.20
N THR A 636 -0.16 33.74 -0.65
CA THR A 636 0.44 33.11 -1.83
C THR A 636 1.95 33.27 -1.81
N ILE A 637 2.68 32.16 -1.72
CA ILE A 637 4.14 32.12 -1.74
C ILE A 637 4.61 32.43 -3.18
N PRO A 638 5.51 33.41 -3.38
CA PRO A 638 5.99 33.79 -4.70
C PRO A 638 7.00 32.81 -5.30
N VAL A 639 7.32 33.00 -6.58
CA VAL A 639 8.42 32.29 -7.28
C VAL A 639 9.75 32.63 -6.61
N GLY A 640 10.52 31.63 -6.23
CA GLY A 640 11.78 31.82 -5.48
C GLY A 640 12.36 30.50 -4.95
N GLY A 641 13.61 30.55 -4.50
CA GLY A 641 14.25 29.45 -3.77
C GLY A 641 14.22 29.72 -2.26
N TYR A 642 13.80 28.72 -1.48
CA TYR A 642 13.56 28.86 -0.04
C TYR A 642 14.37 27.82 0.75
N ASP A 643 15.47 28.24 1.39
CA ASP A 643 16.16 27.45 2.44
C ASP A 643 15.46 27.68 3.79
N PHE A 644 14.93 26.63 4.42
CA PHE A 644 14.33 26.71 5.75
C PHE A 644 14.67 25.50 6.64
N ARG A 645 14.72 25.74 7.96
CA ARG A 645 15.15 24.75 8.97
C ARG A 645 14.09 24.61 10.05
N ASN A 646 13.61 23.39 10.27
CA ASN A 646 12.66 23.08 11.34
C ASN A 646 13.09 21.90 12.20
N PHE A 647 12.81 22.05 13.49
CA PHE A 647 13.02 21.04 14.52
C PHE A 647 11.68 20.38 14.86
N ARG A 648 11.71 19.08 15.16
CA ARG A 648 10.53 18.32 15.56
C ARG A 648 10.85 17.36 16.69
N VAL A 649 10.03 17.38 17.74
CA VAL A 649 10.01 16.37 18.79
C VAL A 649 8.74 15.54 18.62
N SER A 650 8.83 14.23 18.78
CA SER A 650 7.67 13.37 18.87
C SER A 650 7.82 12.37 20.01
N TYR A 651 6.74 12.14 20.75
CA TYR A 651 6.63 11.08 21.74
C TYR A 651 5.51 10.14 21.31
N ARG A 652 5.83 8.87 21.08
CA ARG A 652 4.86 7.83 20.77
C ARG A 652 4.70 6.93 21.98
N PHE A 653 3.49 6.89 22.54
CA PHE A 653 3.14 5.98 23.62
C PHE A 653 3.05 4.54 23.10
N GLY A 654 3.56 3.58 23.87
CA GLY A 654 3.48 2.15 23.60
C GLY A 654 2.02 1.68 23.47
N ALA A 655 1.74 0.90 22.42
CA ALA A 655 0.39 0.49 22.05
C ALA A 655 -0.25 -0.54 23.00
N GLN A 656 0.49 -1.04 23.99
CA GLN A 656 -0.01 -1.89 25.08
C GLN A 656 -0.73 -1.12 26.19
N ARG A 657 -0.85 0.21 26.11
CA ARG A 657 -1.60 1.04 27.06
C ARG A 657 -3.05 1.25 26.59
N PRO A 658 -4.06 1.22 27.48
CA PRO A 658 -5.46 1.51 27.13
C PRO A 658 -5.65 2.89 26.48
N ALA A 659 -4.82 3.86 26.84
CA ALA A 659 -4.66 5.11 26.10
C ALA A 659 -3.25 5.17 25.47
N SER A 660 -3.19 5.24 24.15
CA SER A 660 -1.95 5.35 23.38
C SER A 660 -2.09 6.35 22.22
N GLY A 661 -0.97 6.69 21.57
CA GLY A 661 -0.94 7.66 20.48
C GLY A 661 0.44 8.26 20.25
N GLN A 662 0.50 9.33 19.46
CA GLN A 662 1.72 10.04 19.10
C GLN A 662 1.51 11.55 19.18
N ILE A 663 2.13 12.19 20.16
CA ILE A 663 2.22 13.65 20.26
C ILE A 663 3.41 14.11 19.42
N THR A 664 3.23 15.21 18.69
CA THR A 664 4.29 15.83 17.88
C THR A 664 4.28 17.35 18.08
N PHE A 665 5.47 17.91 18.30
CA PHE A 665 5.73 19.34 18.27
C PHE A 665 6.71 19.63 17.13
N ARG A 666 6.44 20.66 16.31
CA ARG A 666 7.34 21.17 15.26
C ARG A 666 7.46 22.69 15.42
N THR A 667 8.64 23.24 15.21
CA THR A 667 8.85 24.70 15.15
C THR A 667 10.06 25.06 14.28
N GLY A 668 10.18 26.34 13.93
CA GLY A 668 11.17 26.89 13.02
C GLY A 668 10.64 27.13 11.60
N GLY A 669 11.59 27.40 10.69
CA GLY A 669 11.33 27.97 9.38
C GLY A 669 10.50 27.10 8.45
N PHE A 670 9.70 27.77 7.63
CA PHE A 670 8.76 27.22 6.67
C PHE A 670 8.49 28.22 5.54
N TRP A 671 8.92 27.90 4.32
CA TRP A 671 8.93 28.84 3.18
C TRP A 671 9.64 30.16 3.50
N SER A 672 8.89 31.26 3.53
CA SER A 672 9.33 32.66 3.70
C SER A 672 9.39 33.13 5.16
N GLY A 673 8.89 32.34 6.10
CA GLY A 673 8.83 32.67 7.53
C GLY A 673 8.83 31.42 8.40
N ASP A 674 7.95 31.33 9.40
CA ASP A 674 7.97 30.31 10.44
C ASP A 674 6.65 29.52 10.57
N ASN A 675 6.76 28.27 11.05
CA ASN A 675 5.62 27.39 11.31
C ASN A 675 5.81 26.62 12.62
N THR A 676 5.02 26.97 13.63
CA THR A 676 4.90 26.17 14.85
C THR A 676 3.64 25.32 14.78
N ALA A 677 3.76 24.03 15.10
CA ALA A 677 2.66 23.09 15.05
C ALA A 677 2.67 22.09 16.21
N VAL A 678 1.49 21.80 16.73
CA VAL A 678 1.22 20.76 17.74
C VAL A 678 0.22 19.79 17.13
N SER A 679 0.49 18.49 17.22
CA SER A 679 -0.49 17.48 16.85
C SER A 679 -0.53 16.28 17.79
N LEU A 680 -1.76 15.79 18.00
CA LEU A 680 -2.04 14.44 18.46
C LEU A 680 -2.42 13.61 17.23
N SER A 681 -1.69 12.52 17.00
CA SER A 681 -1.93 11.60 15.89
C SER A 681 -1.90 10.16 16.39
N ARG A 682 -2.51 9.23 15.64
CA ARG A 682 -2.63 7.81 16.04
C ARG A 682 -3.24 7.59 17.43
N GLY A 683 -3.98 8.57 17.97
CA GLY A 683 -4.62 8.42 19.27
C GLY A 683 -5.55 7.21 19.25
N ARG A 684 -5.47 6.37 20.27
CA ARG A 684 -6.40 5.27 20.51
C ARG A 684 -6.67 5.20 22.01
N ILE A 685 -7.94 5.30 22.37
CA ILE A 685 -8.45 5.16 23.73
C ILE A 685 -9.44 3.99 23.69
N GLU A 686 -9.06 2.93 24.36
CA GLU A 686 -9.93 1.82 24.72
C GLU A 686 -10.86 2.29 25.85
N VAL A 687 -12.17 2.11 25.66
CA VAL A 687 -13.19 2.41 26.66
C VAL A 687 -13.82 1.11 27.16
N THR A 688 -14.05 0.16 26.24
CA THR A 688 -14.25 -1.27 26.51
C THR A 688 -13.64 -2.07 25.34
N PRO A 689 -13.48 -3.41 25.45
CA PRO A 689 -13.05 -4.24 24.31
C PRO A 689 -13.95 -4.12 23.06
N GLN A 690 -15.21 -3.73 23.23
CA GLN A 690 -16.16 -3.44 22.15
C GLN A 690 -16.06 -1.99 21.64
N PHE A 691 -15.74 -1.03 22.51
CA PHE A 691 -15.84 0.41 22.23
C PHE A 691 -14.49 1.15 22.30
N SER A 692 -14.07 1.69 21.16
CA SER A 692 -12.83 2.45 21.02
C SER A 692 -13.04 3.83 20.40
N LEU A 693 -12.21 4.79 20.83
CA LEU A 693 -12.12 6.14 20.31
C LEU A 693 -10.72 6.36 19.72
N GLU A 694 -10.64 6.96 18.53
CA GLU A 694 -9.38 7.25 17.85
C GLU A 694 -9.29 8.76 17.51
N PRO A 695 -8.90 9.60 18.49
CA PRO A 695 -8.77 11.04 18.30
C PRO A 695 -7.47 11.42 17.57
N SER A 696 -7.56 12.48 16.78
CA SER A 696 -6.43 13.17 16.16
C SER A 696 -6.71 14.66 16.03
N VAL A 697 -5.74 15.49 16.40
CA VAL A 697 -5.83 16.96 16.35
C VAL A 697 -4.54 17.49 15.75
N SER A 698 -4.62 18.50 14.88
CA SER A 698 -3.48 19.21 14.32
C SER A 698 -3.76 20.70 14.36
N LEU A 699 -2.92 21.44 15.07
CA LEU A 699 -2.92 22.89 15.17
C LEU A 699 -1.62 23.39 14.57
N ASN A 700 -1.69 24.27 13.56
CA ASN A 700 -0.52 24.87 12.93
C ASN A 700 -0.72 26.39 12.93
N TRP A 701 0.25 27.10 13.51
CA TRP A 701 0.36 28.56 13.47
C TRP A 701 1.47 28.92 12.49
N LEU A 702 1.13 29.66 11.44
CA LEU A 702 2.04 30.08 10.40
C LEU A 702 2.16 31.61 10.45
N ASP A 703 3.38 32.11 10.46
CA ASP A 703 3.69 33.54 10.39
C ASP A 703 4.68 33.79 9.27
N LEU A 704 4.25 34.56 8.26
CA LEU A 704 4.90 34.67 6.96
C LEU A 704 4.82 36.13 6.48
N PRO A 705 5.83 36.66 5.76
CA PRO A 705 5.77 37.98 5.14
C PRO A 705 4.53 38.23 4.26
N GLU A 706 4.00 37.17 3.64
CA GLU A 706 2.80 37.19 2.79
C GLU A 706 1.48 37.09 3.59
N GLY A 707 1.53 36.86 4.90
CA GLY A 707 0.38 36.86 5.81
C GLY A 707 0.35 35.70 6.81
N SER A 708 0.06 36.01 8.06
CA SER A 708 -0.05 35.06 9.17
C SER A 708 -1.44 34.39 9.23
N PHE A 709 -1.51 33.09 9.51
CA PHE A 709 -2.77 32.35 9.65
C PHE A 709 -2.64 31.10 10.53
N THR A 710 -3.77 30.52 10.92
CA THR A 710 -3.84 29.28 11.73
C THR A 710 -4.68 28.23 11.03
N THR A 711 -4.18 27.00 10.90
CA THR A 711 -4.98 25.86 10.43
C THR A 711 -5.23 24.86 11.56
N GLN A 712 -6.49 24.46 11.68
CA GLN A 712 -6.98 23.53 12.69
C GLN A 712 -7.69 22.37 11.99
N LEU A 713 -7.24 21.15 12.25
CA LEU A 713 -7.90 19.92 11.85
C LEU A 713 -8.13 19.08 13.11
N ALA A 714 -9.40 18.86 13.45
CA ALA A 714 -9.79 17.97 14.54
C ALA A 714 -10.58 16.79 13.95
N ARG A 715 -10.28 15.58 14.41
CA ARG A 715 -10.87 14.33 13.93
C ARG A 715 -11.03 13.37 15.07
N THR A 716 -12.20 12.76 15.19
CA THR A 716 -12.40 11.58 16.04
C THR A 716 -13.11 10.51 15.24
N ARG A 717 -12.47 9.34 15.15
CA ARG A 717 -13.17 8.11 14.78
C ARG A 717 -13.65 7.45 16.07
N PHE A 718 -14.83 6.85 16.06
CA PHE A 718 -15.32 5.99 17.13
C PHE A 718 -15.80 4.67 16.52
N THR A 719 -15.74 3.58 17.29
CA THR A 719 -16.19 2.27 16.83
C THR A 719 -16.78 1.49 18.00
N TYR A 720 -17.99 0.96 17.80
CA TYR A 720 -18.64 -0.01 18.66
C TYR A 720 -18.81 -1.33 17.89
N THR A 721 -18.21 -2.40 18.40
CA THR A 721 -18.22 -3.72 17.78
C THR A 721 -19.16 -4.66 18.54
N PHE A 722 -20.18 -5.18 17.87
CA PHE A 722 -21.16 -6.10 18.46
C PHE A 722 -20.64 -7.53 18.42
N THR A 723 -20.04 -7.91 17.29
CA THR A 723 -19.29 -9.17 17.09
C THR A 723 -18.14 -8.88 16.11
N PRO A 724 -17.13 -9.76 15.98
CA PRO A 724 -16.05 -9.57 15.02
C PRO A 724 -16.48 -9.31 13.57
N ARG A 725 -17.66 -9.83 13.18
CA ARG A 725 -18.29 -9.68 11.86
C ARG A 725 -19.39 -8.59 11.82
N MET A 726 -19.66 -7.86 12.91
CA MET A 726 -20.73 -6.85 13.01
C MET A 726 -20.32 -5.63 13.85
N PHE A 727 -20.20 -4.45 13.21
CA PHE A 727 -19.82 -3.21 13.93
C PHE A 727 -20.49 -1.95 13.38
N PHE A 728 -20.60 -0.95 14.25
CA PHE A 728 -20.91 0.43 13.92
C PHE A 728 -19.66 1.30 14.14
N SER A 729 -19.38 2.19 13.21
CA SER A 729 -18.24 3.11 13.27
C SER A 729 -18.66 4.49 12.78
N GLY A 730 -18.15 5.54 13.42
CA GLY A 730 -18.36 6.91 13.02
C GLY A 730 -17.05 7.67 12.91
N LEU A 731 -17.03 8.67 12.05
CA LEU A 731 -15.88 9.51 11.75
C LEU A 731 -16.37 10.96 11.66
N ILE A 732 -15.98 11.77 12.64
CA ILE A 732 -16.31 13.19 12.71
C ILE A 732 -15.03 13.99 12.43
N GLN A 733 -15.10 14.97 11.52
CA GLN A 733 -13.97 15.82 11.16
C GLN A 733 -14.38 17.31 11.12
N TYR A 734 -13.52 18.17 11.63
CA TYR A 734 -13.59 19.63 11.49
C TYR A 734 -12.30 20.13 10.84
N SER A 735 -12.41 20.98 9.81
CA SER A 735 -11.27 21.66 9.19
C SER A 735 -11.54 23.15 9.04
N SER A 736 -10.68 23.98 9.64
CA SER A 736 -10.72 25.43 9.50
C SER A 736 -10.19 25.94 8.14
N SER A 737 -9.51 25.09 7.35
CA SER A 737 -8.97 25.49 6.04
C SER A 737 -9.90 25.16 4.86
N GLY A 738 -10.98 24.42 5.10
CA GLY A 738 -12.02 24.10 4.12
C GLY A 738 -13.42 24.59 4.53
N ASP A 739 -13.52 25.34 5.64
CA ASP A 739 -14.77 25.72 6.28
C ASP A 739 -15.76 24.54 6.38
N SER A 740 -15.28 23.37 6.83
CA SER A 740 -16.01 22.10 6.69
C SER A 740 -16.13 21.35 8.01
N PHE A 741 -17.34 20.92 8.33
CA PHE A 741 -17.59 19.89 9.35
C PHE A 741 -18.27 18.69 8.71
N SER A 742 -17.56 17.56 8.67
CA SER A 742 -18.07 16.33 8.07
C SER A 742 -18.32 15.24 9.11
N THR A 743 -19.39 14.48 8.89
CA THR A 743 -19.74 13.29 9.65
C THR A 743 -19.93 12.14 8.66
N ASN A 744 -19.25 11.02 8.88
CA ASN A 744 -19.52 9.76 8.20
C ASN A 744 -19.84 8.70 9.25
N LEU A 745 -20.98 8.02 9.11
CA LEU A 745 -21.42 6.91 9.97
C LEU A 745 -21.56 5.67 9.09
N ARG A 746 -20.99 4.55 9.54
CA ARG A 746 -20.95 3.27 8.80
C ARG A 746 -21.30 2.12 9.73
N PHE A 747 -22.36 1.39 9.37
CA PHE A 747 -22.64 0.06 9.87
C PHE A 747 -22.14 -0.98 8.86
N ARG A 748 -21.44 -2.02 9.33
CA ARG A 748 -21.05 -3.22 8.58
C ARG A 748 -21.58 -4.44 9.31
N TRP A 749 -22.25 -5.33 8.60
CA TRP A 749 -22.58 -6.67 9.07
C TRP A 749 -22.28 -7.70 7.98
N GLU A 750 -21.28 -8.53 8.24
CA GLU A 750 -20.98 -9.73 7.47
C GLU A 750 -21.81 -10.88 8.08
N TYR A 751 -22.95 -11.17 7.45
CA TYR A 751 -23.95 -12.12 7.97
C TYR A 751 -23.64 -13.58 7.62
N SER A 752 -22.66 -13.80 6.75
CA SER A 752 -22.11 -15.08 6.31
C SER A 752 -20.77 -14.79 5.61
N PRO A 753 -19.75 -15.66 5.65
CA PRO A 753 -18.42 -15.35 5.09
C PRO A 753 -18.47 -14.75 3.67
N GLY A 754 -17.84 -13.59 3.49
CA GLY A 754 -17.82 -12.83 2.24
C GLY A 754 -19.17 -12.26 1.78
N SER A 755 -20.20 -12.31 2.62
CA SER A 755 -21.58 -11.85 2.35
C SER A 755 -22.00 -10.77 3.35
N GLU A 756 -22.26 -9.55 2.87
CA GLU A 756 -22.27 -8.35 3.70
C GLU A 756 -23.45 -7.41 3.44
N ILE A 757 -23.84 -6.70 4.48
CA ILE A 757 -24.69 -5.50 4.45
C ILE A 757 -23.87 -4.32 4.96
N PHE A 758 -23.92 -3.21 4.22
CA PHE A 758 -23.40 -1.92 4.62
C PHE A 758 -24.51 -0.88 4.62
N VAL A 759 -24.53 -0.03 5.65
CA VAL A 759 -25.29 1.23 5.65
C VAL A 759 -24.30 2.35 5.95
N VAL A 760 -24.20 3.32 5.04
CA VAL A 760 -23.31 4.48 5.14
C VAL A 760 -24.14 5.74 5.05
N PHE A 761 -24.03 6.60 6.08
CA PHE A 761 -24.53 7.96 6.07
C PHE A 761 -23.34 8.91 6.04
N SER A 762 -23.35 9.90 5.15
CA SER A 762 -22.37 10.97 5.07
C SER A 762 -23.05 12.33 5.05
N GLU A 763 -22.43 13.32 5.68
CA GLU A 763 -22.88 14.71 5.66
C GLU A 763 -21.66 15.63 5.78
N ASP A 764 -21.58 16.67 4.93
CA ASP A 764 -20.59 17.76 5.04
C ASP A 764 -21.35 19.10 5.15
N ARG A 765 -20.96 19.93 6.12
CA ARG A 765 -21.59 21.21 6.45
C ARG A 765 -20.62 22.37 6.32
N ASN A 766 -21.13 23.51 5.86
CA ASN A 766 -20.36 24.74 5.78
C ASN A 766 -20.24 25.37 7.18
N MET A 767 -19.01 25.55 7.64
CA MET A 767 -18.67 26.19 8.92
C MET A 767 -18.11 27.62 8.77
N ASN A 768 -18.19 28.22 7.58
CA ASN A 768 -17.63 29.54 7.31
C ASN A 768 -18.08 30.57 8.36
N PRO A 769 -17.16 31.23 9.08
CA PRO A 769 -17.49 32.04 10.24
C PRO A 769 -18.27 33.32 9.92
N LEU A 770 -18.34 33.73 8.65
CA LEU A 770 -19.06 34.91 8.17
C LEU A 770 -20.55 34.63 7.92
N ILE A 771 -20.98 33.37 7.97
CA ILE A 771 -22.37 32.97 7.70
C ILE A 771 -23.14 32.84 9.03
N PRO A 772 -24.27 33.55 9.23
CA PRO A 772 -25.02 33.50 10.49
C PRO A 772 -25.47 32.09 10.92
N ASN A 773 -25.71 31.21 9.95
CA ASN A 773 -26.24 29.86 10.12
C ASN A 773 -25.18 28.74 9.92
N ARG A 774 -23.89 29.02 10.17
CA ARG A 774 -22.71 28.12 9.99
C ARG A 774 -22.71 26.75 10.72
N PHE A 775 -23.83 26.35 11.33
CA PHE A 775 -24.02 25.04 11.95
C PHE A 775 -25.14 24.23 11.26
N THR A 776 -25.97 24.88 10.44
CA THR A 776 -27.13 24.28 9.76
C THR A 776 -27.03 24.27 8.25
N GLU A 777 -26.10 25.02 7.65
CA GLU A 777 -25.87 25.00 6.20
C GLU A 777 -25.21 23.68 5.74
N LEU A 778 -25.97 22.91 4.99
CA LEU A 778 -25.57 21.66 4.35
C LEU A 778 -24.81 21.96 3.05
N ARG A 779 -23.69 21.27 2.78
CA ARG A 779 -23.06 21.22 1.44
C ARG A 779 -23.47 19.95 0.70
N ASN A 780 -23.26 18.80 1.32
CA ASN A 780 -23.69 17.51 0.77
C ASN A 780 -24.16 16.53 1.86
N ARG A 781 -25.03 15.61 1.46
CA ARG A 781 -25.50 14.46 2.24
C ARG A 781 -25.61 13.24 1.34
N GLY A 782 -25.16 12.09 1.82
CA GLY A 782 -25.39 10.80 1.20
C GLY A 782 -25.96 9.82 2.21
N LEU A 783 -26.98 9.06 1.82
CA LEU A 783 -27.31 7.77 2.45
C LEU A 783 -27.09 6.69 1.39
N VAL A 784 -26.37 5.63 1.73
CA VAL A 784 -26.11 4.49 0.84
C VAL A 784 -26.32 3.19 1.62
N VAL A 785 -27.07 2.27 1.02
CA VAL A 785 -27.21 0.88 1.48
C VAL A 785 -26.66 -0.03 0.39
N LYS A 786 -25.69 -0.88 0.73
CA LYS A 786 -25.16 -1.93 -0.14
C LYS A 786 -25.44 -3.29 0.50
N ILE A 787 -25.94 -4.23 -0.28
CA ILE A 787 -26.00 -5.65 0.08
C ILE A 787 -25.26 -6.48 -0.97
N ASN A 788 -24.50 -7.47 -0.53
CA ASN A 788 -23.90 -8.49 -1.38
C ASN A 788 -24.16 -9.90 -0.81
N ARG A 789 -24.03 -10.93 -1.65
CA ARG A 789 -24.08 -12.34 -1.23
C ARG A 789 -23.01 -13.11 -2.00
N LEU A 790 -22.18 -13.87 -1.30
CA LEU A 790 -21.23 -14.79 -1.92
C LEU A 790 -21.88 -16.16 -2.12
N PHE A 791 -21.78 -16.68 -3.34
CA PHE A 791 -22.06 -18.06 -3.72
C PHE A 791 -20.74 -18.72 -4.14
N ARG A 792 -20.52 -19.98 -3.75
CA ARG A 792 -19.38 -20.80 -4.18
C ARG A 792 -19.91 -22.15 -4.65
N PHE A 793 -19.40 -22.60 -5.79
CA PHE A 793 -19.67 -23.88 -6.43
C PHE A 793 -18.33 -24.61 -6.59
#